data_AF-A0AAW2ZHT1-F1
#
_entry.id   AF-A0AAW2ZHT1-F1
#
_cell.length_a   1.000
_cell.length_b   1.000
_cell.length_c   1.000
_cell.angle_alpha   90.00
_cell.angle_beta   90.00
_cell.angle_gamma   90.00
#
_symmetry.space_group_name_H-M   'P 1'
#
loop_
_entity.id
_entity.type
_entity.pdbx_description
1 polymer ?
#
loop_
_entity_poly.entity_id
_entity_poly.type
_entity_poly.pdbx_seq_one_letter_code
_entity_poly.pdbx_strand_id
1 'polypeptide(L)'
;MDGGLPDEGQDDKNPDFYQYSVLVSSGSFILCLAIHLILFILRQVLQRRETCNLNEIIKEDYYREQSQELTTDEKNKRDASSKLTFSLNVTFALECLFLELAMISLVTYLAAAVAFNLINWGYAFGFGMTIVFFTTIHTFRKSEEVSNKLKNLHVDETPLEPNTKKKIAQSEPSSIQSLWKKVTLHFKNYLRSIYLGVFSGYRLALFLCWLFASLLITFILIGVFYGTCVCSQPYSFSTALSRNSKGRACPPNTICSVIAMLPEEPSSSMIIKFYTQDVPSSAFIFFSVVNSSNVVVTRTCSYVNLNDYILEFESRYIYNCDLTNLSSETVYNFTLVVAKSSYNQMNVTDINYYLNKPSFITFSGMPGRTAQFRTLSASPDNNVFFVTGGDQGAARLSAKMVAQASSLDPDFISIGGDLNYDNGMTSCYRRVLDGINAFAHHAFDSNGNMIPLLTAIGNHEALYYRFGATNKNDIANYLLFYSHQIGTDVNTRTTYHAHNLGGCSLLVLDSSINVPHVNQVDFIRTSWSSTNQTKMAMYHGPLYPSSRSVDNSIAVLGRLVWEPVFNEMNMTIGIENHDHTLKRTRVMRNAVPVGKDDRGVVYIGDGNMGVTPRYPFSQRSYLEYATTDSHFWTITCSLRNGVVATAIGADGLRKDNVTRASQQFI
;
A
#
# COMPACT_ATOMS: atom_id res chain seq x y z
N MET A 1 -24.47 13.44 11.25
CA MET A 1 -23.81 14.72 10.94
C MET A 1 -22.74 14.40 9.93
N ASP A 2 -23.00 14.70 8.66
CA ASP A 2 -22.03 14.56 7.57
C ASP A 2 -21.01 15.69 7.70
N GLY A 3 -19.90 15.42 8.37
CA GLY A 3 -18.73 16.29 8.43
C GLY A 3 -17.56 15.56 7.81
N GLY A 4 -17.22 15.91 6.56
CA GLY A 4 -16.01 15.44 5.91
C GLY A 4 -14.79 15.76 6.78
N LEU A 5 -13.96 14.75 7.01
CA LEU A 5 -12.67 14.91 7.66
C LEU A 5 -11.78 15.81 6.78
N PRO A 6 -11.08 16.80 7.35
CA PRO A 6 -10.06 17.53 6.60
C PRO A 6 -8.88 16.59 6.31
N ASP A 7 -8.39 16.64 5.06
CA ASP A 7 -7.11 16.05 4.65
C ASP A 7 -5.97 16.63 5.51
N GLU A 8 -5.36 15.80 6.36
CA GLU A 8 -4.17 16.17 7.14
C GLU A 8 -2.93 15.43 6.62
N GLY A 9 -2.33 16.01 5.59
CA GLY A 9 -0.90 15.87 5.35
C GLY A 9 -0.20 17.14 5.83
N GLN A 10 0.46 17.09 6.99
CA GLN A 10 1.59 17.93 7.37
C GLN A 10 1.99 17.66 8.84
N ASP A 11 2.87 16.67 9.07
CA ASP A 11 3.96 16.85 10.05
C ASP A 11 5.04 15.75 10.06
N ASP A 12 5.00 14.75 9.17
CA ASP A 12 6.21 14.00 8.82
C ASP A 12 6.90 14.68 7.62
N LYS A 13 7.86 15.57 7.90
CA LYS A 13 8.73 16.20 6.88
C LYS A 13 9.75 15.21 6.30
N ASN A 14 9.27 14.06 5.85
CA ASN A 14 9.85 13.38 4.71
C ASN A 14 8.72 13.24 3.69
N PRO A 15 8.66 14.11 2.68
CA PRO A 15 7.52 14.12 1.78
C PRO A 15 7.40 12.74 1.13
N ASP A 16 6.21 12.15 1.25
CA ASP A 16 5.87 10.83 0.75
C ASP A 16 6.48 10.63 -0.63
N PHE A 17 7.33 9.61 -0.81
CA PHE A 17 7.96 9.35 -2.11
C PHE A 17 6.91 9.18 -3.22
N TYR A 18 5.69 8.77 -2.87
CA TYR A 18 4.52 8.76 -3.76
C TYR A 18 4.11 10.17 -4.19
N GLN A 19 3.88 11.09 -3.23
CA GLN A 19 3.61 12.49 -3.54
C GLN A 19 4.78 13.08 -4.32
N TYR A 20 6.03 12.75 -3.98
CA TYR A 20 7.20 13.17 -4.74
C TYR A 20 7.22 12.61 -6.16
N SER A 21 6.96 11.32 -6.38
CA SER A 21 6.97 10.73 -7.73
C SER A 21 5.85 11.30 -8.59
N VAL A 22 4.67 11.53 -8.00
CA VAL A 22 3.51 12.13 -8.67
C VAL A 22 3.73 13.62 -8.93
N LEU A 23 4.22 14.38 -7.95
CA LEU A 23 4.57 15.80 -8.07
C LEU A 23 5.74 16.02 -9.02
N VAL A 24 6.77 15.18 -8.99
CA VAL A 24 7.92 15.26 -9.88
C VAL A 24 7.52 14.86 -11.29
N SER A 25 6.73 13.81 -11.48
CA SER A 25 6.26 13.41 -12.82
C SER A 25 5.28 14.42 -13.41
N SER A 26 4.34 14.95 -12.60
CA SER A 26 3.41 16.00 -13.02
C SER A 26 4.12 17.34 -13.26
N GLY A 27 5.05 17.72 -12.39
CA GLY A 27 5.90 18.90 -12.56
C GLY A 27 6.79 18.80 -13.79
N SER A 28 7.39 17.63 -14.03
CA SER A 28 8.19 17.35 -15.24
C SER A 28 7.34 17.40 -16.50
N PHE A 29 6.12 16.85 -16.47
CA PHE A 29 5.16 16.94 -17.58
C PHE A 29 4.81 18.40 -17.90
N ILE A 30 4.40 19.18 -16.90
CA ILE A 30 4.00 20.59 -17.05
C ILE A 30 5.18 21.42 -17.60
N LEU A 31 6.38 21.24 -17.05
CA LEU A 31 7.58 21.95 -17.48
C LEU A 31 7.94 21.60 -18.93
N CYS A 32 7.95 20.32 -19.29
CA CYS A 32 8.27 19.87 -20.63
C CYS A 32 7.22 20.36 -21.65
N LEU A 33 5.93 20.35 -21.29
CA LEU A 33 4.86 20.86 -22.13
C LEU A 33 4.94 22.39 -22.32
N ALA A 34 5.28 23.14 -21.26
CA ALA A 34 5.49 24.58 -21.34
C ALA A 34 6.68 24.94 -22.26
N ILE A 35 7.81 24.23 -22.12
CA ILE A 35 8.98 24.42 -22.99
C ILE A 35 8.62 24.06 -24.44
N HIS A 36 7.89 22.97 -24.67
CA HIS A 36 7.38 22.61 -26.00
C HIS A 36 6.54 23.75 -26.61
N LEU A 37 5.60 24.33 -25.86
CA LEU A 37 4.76 25.45 -26.33
C LEU A 37 5.60 26.70 -26.66
N ILE A 38 6.60 27.03 -25.84
CA ILE A 38 7.52 28.15 -26.09
C ILE A 38 8.31 27.90 -27.38
N LEU A 39 8.87 26.71 -27.55
CA LEU A 39 9.61 26.32 -28.76
C LEU A 39 8.72 26.32 -29.99
N PHE A 40 7.46 25.88 -29.85
CA PHE A 40 6.46 25.95 -30.91
C PHE A 40 6.18 27.40 -31.34
N ILE A 41 5.95 28.31 -30.38
CA ILE A 41 5.74 29.74 -30.67
C ILE A 41 6.98 30.35 -31.32
N LEU A 42 8.17 30.08 -30.77
CA LEU A 42 9.45 30.54 -31.33
C LEU A 42 9.63 30.04 -32.76
N ARG A 43 9.29 28.77 -33.03
CA ARG A 43 9.30 28.19 -34.37
C ARG A 43 8.33 28.93 -35.30
N GLN A 44 7.11 29.23 -34.87
CA GLN A 44 6.15 30.00 -35.68
C GLN A 44 6.69 31.38 -36.05
N VAL A 45 7.38 32.05 -35.11
CA VAL A 45 8.03 33.35 -35.36
C VAL A 45 9.19 33.22 -36.36
N LEU A 46 10.06 32.22 -36.18
CA LEU A 46 11.19 31.97 -37.08
C LEU A 46 10.72 31.56 -38.50
N GLN A 47 9.67 30.74 -38.61
CA GLN A 47 9.07 30.35 -39.89
C GLN A 47 8.52 31.55 -40.67
N ARG A 48 7.88 32.51 -39.97
CA ARG A 48 7.41 33.75 -40.62
C ARG A 48 8.59 34.57 -41.16
N ARG A 49 9.68 34.68 -40.38
CA ARG A 49 10.88 35.42 -40.77
C ARG A 49 11.61 34.78 -41.96
N GLU A 50 11.70 33.46 -41.99
CA GLU A 50 12.26 32.69 -43.12
C GLU A 50 11.43 32.88 -44.39
N THR A 51 10.10 32.90 -44.27
CA THR A 51 9.21 33.10 -45.41
C THR A 51 9.31 34.53 -45.98
N CYS A 52 9.55 35.54 -45.14
CA CYS A 52 9.85 36.91 -45.59
C CYS A 52 11.20 36.99 -46.32
N ASN A 53 12.27 36.40 -45.77
CA ASN A 53 13.59 36.38 -46.42
C ASN A 53 13.58 35.61 -47.75
N LEU A 54 12.91 34.47 -47.83
CA LEU A 54 12.79 33.72 -49.08
C LEU A 54 12.03 34.51 -50.16
N ASN A 55 10.96 35.22 -49.78
CA ASN A 55 10.21 36.05 -50.73
C ASN A 55 11.01 37.26 -51.23
N GLU A 56 11.94 37.81 -50.43
CA GLU A 56 12.88 38.84 -50.90
C GLU A 56 13.94 38.27 -51.84
N ILE A 57 14.52 37.10 -51.51
CA ILE A 57 15.50 36.41 -52.39
C ILE A 57 14.84 36.03 -53.73
N ILE A 58 13.61 35.50 -53.71
CA ILE A 58 12.86 35.15 -54.93
C ILE A 58 12.50 36.41 -55.74
N LYS A 59 12.19 37.54 -55.09
CA LYS A 59 11.99 38.82 -55.78
C LYS A 59 13.27 39.28 -56.47
N GLU A 60 14.42 39.20 -55.81
CA GLU A 60 15.71 39.59 -56.39
C GLU A 60 16.11 38.66 -57.56
N ASP A 61 15.88 37.35 -57.45
CA ASP A 61 16.15 36.37 -58.52
C ASP A 61 15.17 36.52 -59.72
N TYR A 62 13.90 36.90 -59.49
CA TYR A 62 12.91 37.18 -60.55
C TYR A 62 13.27 38.39 -61.43
N TYR A 63 14.06 39.35 -60.91
CA TYR A 63 14.58 40.47 -61.69
C TYR A 63 15.89 40.17 -62.43
N ARG A 64 16.41 38.93 -62.34
CA ARG A 64 17.79 38.58 -62.70
C ARG A 64 17.89 37.52 -63.80
N GLU A 65 17.21 37.74 -64.92
CA GLU A 65 17.41 36.90 -66.12
C GLU A 65 18.63 37.32 -66.99
N GLN A 66 19.44 38.31 -66.59
CA GLN A 66 20.69 38.65 -67.29
C GLN A 66 21.79 39.19 -66.35
N SER A 67 22.60 38.31 -65.75
CA SER A 67 24.04 38.52 -65.47
C SER A 67 24.61 37.44 -64.54
N GLN A 68 25.81 36.95 -64.83
CA GLN A 68 26.55 35.94 -64.04
C GLN A 68 27.48 36.60 -63.01
N GLU A 69 27.09 36.56 -61.73
CA GLU A 69 27.88 36.28 -60.51
C GLU A 69 27.18 36.89 -59.28
N LEU A 70 27.09 36.10 -58.18
CA LEU A 70 26.48 36.51 -56.90
C LEU A 70 27.36 37.55 -56.17
N THR A 71 26.77 38.69 -55.82
CA THR A 71 27.43 39.75 -55.02
C THR A 71 27.69 39.28 -53.58
N THR A 72 28.62 39.94 -52.88
CA THR A 72 28.95 39.64 -51.48
C THR A 72 27.74 39.75 -50.54
N ASP A 73 26.81 40.67 -50.82
CA ASP A 73 25.58 40.85 -50.05
C ASP A 73 24.61 39.67 -50.22
N GLU A 74 24.53 39.10 -51.42
CA GLU A 74 23.71 37.92 -51.72
C GLU A 74 24.26 36.64 -51.10
N LYS A 75 25.59 36.49 -51.06
CA LYS A 75 26.26 35.41 -50.30
C LYS A 75 25.92 35.52 -48.80
N ASN A 76 25.92 36.73 -48.25
CA ASN A 76 25.54 36.98 -46.86
C ASN A 76 24.05 36.68 -46.60
N LYS A 77 23.14 37.03 -47.52
CA LYS A 77 21.70 36.69 -47.40
C LYS A 77 21.44 35.18 -47.49
N ARG A 78 22.15 34.46 -48.38
CA ARG A 78 22.06 32.99 -48.48
C ARG A 78 22.65 32.28 -47.24
N ASP A 79 23.76 32.76 -46.70
CA ASP A 79 24.33 32.27 -45.44
C ASP A 79 23.39 32.55 -44.25
N ALA A 80 22.76 33.73 -44.21
CA ALA A 80 21.75 34.06 -43.21
C ALA A 80 20.50 33.16 -43.33
N SER A 81 20.06 32.82 -44.54
CA SER A 81 18.97 31.86 -44.76
C SER A 81 19.36 30.45 -44.30
N SER A 82 20.58 30.00 -44.62
CA SER A 82 21.10 28.69 -44.18
C SER A 82 21.17 28.57 -42.65
N LYS A 83 21.67 29.61 -41.98
CA LYS A 83 21.70 29.71 -40.50
C LYS A 83 20.29 29.73 -39.90
N LEU A 84 19.33 30.36 -40.57
CA LEU A 84 17.93 30.40 -40.14
C LEU A 84 17.25 29.04 -40.31
N THR A 85 17.45 28.34 -41.42
CA THR A 85 16.96 26.97 -41.65
C THR A 85 17.58 25.99 -40.65
N PHE A 86 18.89 26.11 -40.37
CA PHE A 86 19.56 25.33 -39.33
C PHE A 86 18.92 25.57 -37.95
N SER A 87 18.71 26.84 -37.58
CA SER A 87 18.03 27.21 -36.33
C SER A 87 16.61 26.64 -36.27
N LEU A 88 15.87 26.66 -37.39
CA LEU A 88 14.52 26.11 -37.50
C LEU A 88 14.45 24.59 -37.29
N ASN A 89 15.49 23.88 -37.75
CA ASN A 89 15.63 22.43 -37.59
C ASN A 89 16.02 22.08 -36.15
N VAL A 90 16.94 22.84 -35.54
CA VAL A 90 17.33 22.67 -34.14
C VAL A 90 16.15 22.96 -33.20
N THR A 91 15.42 24.08 -33.37
CA THR A 91 14.23 24.39 -32.56
C THR A 91 13.17 23.30 -32.68
N PHE A 92 12.99 22.73 -33.87
CA PHE A 92 12.04 21.63 -34.07
C PHE A 92 12.49 20.31 -33.45
N ALA A 93 13.78 19.98 -33.53
CA ALA A 93 14.33 18.81 -32.86
C ALA A 93 14.15 18.92 -31.33
N LEU A 94 14.43 20.10 -30.77
CA LEU A 94 14.20 20.38 -29.35
C LEU A 94 12.70 20.33 -28.99
N GLU A 95 11.83 20.87 -29.83
CA GLU A 95 10.39 20.80 -29.62
C GLU A 95 9.86 19.36 -29.59
N CYS A 96 10.36 18.50 -30.47
CA CYS A 96 10.04 17.06 -30.48
C CYS A 96 10.59 16.35 -29.24
N LEU A 97 11.82 16.66 -28.83
CA LEU A 97 12.45 16.10 -27.63
C LEU A 97 11.67 16.46 -26.36
N PHE A 98 11.29 17.73 -26.19
CA PHE A 98 10.52 18.15 -25.01
C PHE A 98 9.09 17.61 -25.01
N LEU A 99 8.49 17.43 -26.19
CA LEU A 99 7.22 16.72 -26.30
C LEU A 99 7.35 15.25 -25.89
N GLU A 100 8.42 14.58 -26.30
CA GLU A 100 8.72 13.21 -25.91
C GLU A 100 8.99 13.07 -24.41
N LEU A 101 9.75 13.98 -23.81
CA LEU A 101 9.98 14.02 -22.36
C LEU A 101 8.69 14.29 -21.57
N ALA A 102 7.79 15.14 -22.08
CA ALA A 102 6.46 15.32 -21.51
C ALA A 102 5.69 13.99 -21.58
N MET A 103 5.68 13.32 -22.72
CA MET A 103 5.01 12.03 -22.87
C MET A 103 5.55 10.95 -21.94
N ILE A 104 6.87 10.83 -21.82
CA ILE A 104 7.52 9.89 -20.88
C ILE A 104 7.10 10.22 -19.44
N SER A 105 7.10 11.50 -19.07
CA SER A 105 6.68 11.95 -17.74
C SER A 105 5.20 11.62 -17.46
N LEU A 106 4.34 11.79 -18.46
CA LEU A 106 2.91 11.47 -18.37
C LEU A 106 2.65 9.95 -18.31
N VAL A 107 3.34 9.16 -19.12
CA VAL A 107 3.26 7.69 -19.07
C VAL A 107 3.77 7.18 -17.73
N THR A 108 4.84 7.77 -17.20
CA THR A 108 5.36 7.45 -15.86
C THR A 108 4.35 7.81 -14.78
N TYR A 109 3.69 8.98 -14.89
CA TYR A 109 2.59 9.37 -14.02
C TYR A 109 1.41 8.40 -14.11
N LEU A 110 0.99 8.01 -15.32
CA LEU A 110 -0.13 7.07 -15.52
C LEU A 110 0.22 5.66 -15.04
N ALA A 111 1.45 5.21 -15.27
CA ALA A 111 1.94 3.92 -14.78
C ALA A 111 2.01 3.90 -13.25
N ALA A 112 2.46 4.98 -12.62
CA ALA A 112 2.35 5.16 -11.18
C ALA A 112 0.88 5.14 -10.76
N ALA A 113 0.00 5.94 -11.35
CA ALA A 113 -1.42 6.00 -11.00
C ALA A 113 -2.15 4.65 -11.13
N VAL A 114 -1.79 3.83 -12.13
CA VAL A 114 -2.28 2.45 -12.29
C VAL A 114 -1.67 1.51 -11.24
N ALA A 115 -0.36 1.55 -11.03
CA ALA A 115 0.31 0.76 -9.99
C ALA A 115 -0.26 1.06 -8.60
N PHE A 116 -0.82 2.26 -8.42
CA PHE A 116 -1.46 2.71 -7.20
C PHE A 116 -3.00 2.61 -7.20
N ASN A 117 -3.63 1.96 -8.19
CA ASN A 117 -5.08 1.76 -8.32
C ASN A 117 -5.95 3.04 -8.37
N LEU A 118 -5.37 4.18 -8.75
CA LEU A 118 -6.10 5.45 -8.82
C LEU A 118 -6.89 5.62 -10.12
N ILE A 119 -6.45 4.95 -11.19
CA ILE A 119 -7.06 5.02 -12.52
C ILE A 119 -7.15 3.61 -13.10
N ASN A 120 -8.31 3.28 -13.67
CA ASN A 120 -8.49 2.00 -14.36
C ASN A 120 -7.57 1.92 -15.60
N TRP A 121 -6.92 0.78 -15.78
CA TRP A 121 -5.93 0.54 -16.83
C TRP A 121 -6.41 0.90 -18.25
N GLY A 122 -7.71 0.68 -18.53
CA GLY A 122 -8.32 1.04 -19.81
C GLY A 122 -8.32 2.55 -20.10
N TYR A 123 -8.52 3.40 -19.09
CA TYR A 123 -8.52 4.85 -19.27
C TYR A 123 -7.11 5.40 -19.44
N ALA A 124 -6.14 4.90 -18.67
CA ALA A 124 -4.73 5.29 -18.81
C ALA A 124 -4.18 4.92 -20.20
N PHE A 125 -4.49 3.71 -20.69
CA PHE A 125 -4.14 3.26 -22.03
C PHE A 125 -4.83 4.10 -23.12
N GLY A 126 -6.14 4.33 -22.99
CA GLY A 126 -6.91 5.13 -23.95
C GLY A 126 -6.42 6.58 -24.05
N PHE A 127 -6.07 7.21 -22.92
CA PHE A 127 -5.54 8.57 -22.90
C PHE A 127 -4.13 8.64 -23.49
N GLY A 128 -3.26 7.68 -23.14
CA GLY A 128 -1.93 7.54 -23.74
C GLY A 128 -1.98 7.40 -25.27
N MET A 129 -2.85 6.51 -25.77
CA MET A 129 -3.06 6.31 -27.22
C MET A 129 -3.57 7.56 -27.93
N THR A 130 -4.51 8.28 -27.31
CA THR A 130 -5.09 9.51 -27.87
C THR A 130 -4.04 10.61 -28.00
N ILE A 131 -3.18 10.78 -27.00
CA ILE A 131 -2.15 11.81 -27.04
C ILE A 131 -1.04 11.46 -28.03
N VAL A 132 -0.59 10.19 -28.07
CA VAL A 132 0.37 9.72 -29.08
C VAL A 132 -0.18 9.95 -30.50
N PHE A 133 -1.47 9.71 -30.71
CA PHE A 133 -2.14 9.98 -31.99
C PHE A 133 -2.11 11.48 -32.36
N PHE A 134 -2.45 12.39 -31.43
CA PHE A 134 -2.46 13.83 -31.71
C PHE A 134 -1.06 14.44 -31.87
N THR A 135 -0.09 14.02 -31.05
CA THR A 135 1.31 14.49 -31.13
C THR A 135 1.97 14.05 -32.43
N THR A 136 1.70 12.82 -32.88
CA THR A 136 2.10 12.33 -34.20
C THR A 136 1.58 13.22 -35.31
N ILE A 137 0.28 13.51 -35.31
CA ILE A 137 -0.35 14.35 -36.35
C ILE A 137 0.31 15.74 -36.40
N HIS A 138 0.76 16.27 -35.25
CA HIS A 138 1.48 17.53 -35.17
C HIS A 138 2.87 17.48 -35.85
N THR A 139 3.64 16.42 -35.60
CA THR A 139 5.00 16.22 -36.17
C THR A 139 4.98 16.08 -37.69
N PHE A 140 3.94 15.45 -38.25
CA PHE A 140 3.80 15.24 -39.70
C PHE A 140 3.50 16.52 -40.49
N ARG A 141 2.80 17.48 -39.88
CA ARG A 141 2.35 18.73 -40.52
C ARG A 141 3.51 19.57 -41.10
N LYS A 142 4.70 19.50 -40.48
CA LYS A 142 5.89 20.28 -40.91
C LYS A 142 6.65 19.61 -42.06
N SER A 143 6.61 18.28 -42.17
CA SER A 143 7.39 17.55 -43.19
C SER A 143 6.88 17.82 -44.62
N GLU A 144 5.60 18.18 -44.75
CA GLU A 144 4.97 18.50 -46.03
C GLU A 144 5.05 19.98 -46.40
N GLU A 145 4.99 20.91 -45.44
CA GLU A 145 5.12 22.35 -45.72
C GLU A 145 6.51 22.70 -46.30
N VAL A 146 7.55 21.97 -45.86
CA VAL A 146 8.91 22.06 -46.40
C VAL A 146 9.02 21.34 -47.77
N SER A 147 8.39 20.17 -47.93
CA SER A 147 8.47 19.40 -49.18
C SER A 147 7.68 20.03 -50.33
N ASN A 148 6.55 20.67 -50.06
CA ASN A 148 5.74 21.35 -51.08
C ASN A 148 6.38 22.69 -51.50
N LYS A 149 7.09 23.39 -50.60
CA LYS A 149 7.91 24.55 -50.96
C LYS A 149 9.11 24.18 -51.85
N LEU A 150 9.71 23.00 -51.65
CA LEU A 150 10.79 22.48 -52.52
C LEU A 150 10.31 22.02 -53.90
N LYS A 151 9.10 21.46 -54.01
CA LYS A 151 8.52 21.05 -55.32
C LYS A 151 8.08 22.24 -56.17
N ASN A 152 7.59 23.31 -55.56
CA ASN A 152 7.22 24.54 -56.27
C ASN A 152 8.44 25.38 -56.73
N LEU A 153 9.67 25.01 -56.34
CA LEU A 153 10.92 25.57 -56.86
C LEU A 153 11.39 24.89 -58.16
N HIS A 154 10.68 23.87 -58.67
CA HIS A 154 11.08 23.10 -59.87
C HIS A 154 10.03 23.07 -60.98
N VAL A 155 8.89 23.73 -60.81
CA VAL A 155 7.82 23.76 -61.83
C VAL A 155 7.32 25.19 -61.96
N ASP A 156 7.86 25.92 -62.92
CA ASP A 156 7.12 26.87 -63.78
C ASP A 156 8.06 27.47 -64.85
N GLU A 157 8.36 26.68 -65.89
CA GLU A 157 8.71 27.20 -67.21
C GLU A 157 7.44 27.16 -68.08
N THR A 158 6.63 28.22 -68.07
CA THR A 158 5.79 28.61 -69.22
C THR A 158 5.42 30.09 -69.12
N PRO A 159 5.58 30.90 -70.20
CA PRO A 159 5.26 32.31 -70.16
C PRO A 159 3.76 32.54 -70.43
N LEU A 160 3.09 33.30 -69.55
CA LEU A 160 1.75 33.83 -69.77
C LEU A 160 1.80 35.33 -70.06
N GLU A 161 1.11 35.73 -71.13
CA GLU A 161 1.02 37.09 -71.67
C GLU A 161 0.50 38.14 -70.67
N PRO A 162 0.95 39.41 -70.78
CA PRO A 162 0.51 40.49 -69.92
C PRO A 162 -0.67 41.23 -70.55
N ASN A 163 -1.92 40.81 -70.30
CA ASN A 163 -3.07 41.73 -70.40
C ASN A 163 -4.38 41.13 -69.87
N THR A 164 -4.69 41.34 -68.58
CA THR A 164 -6.07 41.69 -68.17
C THR A 164 -6.09 42.30 -66.75
N LYS A 165 -5.83 43.60 -66.64
CA LYS A 165 -6.31 44.41 -65.50
C LYS A 165 -7.63 45.05 -65.90
N LYS A 166 -8.76 44.46 -65.49
CA LYS A 166 -9.94 45.17 -64.94
C LYS A 166 -11.15 44.25 -64.76
N LYS A 167 -11.86 44.52 -63.67
CA LYS A 167 -13.21 44.07 -63.27
C LYS A 167 -13.31 42.63 -62.79
N ILE A 168 -13.35 42.46 -61.46
CA ILE A 168 -14.54 42.01 -60.75
C ILE A 168 -14.49 42.67 -59.37
N ALA A 169 -15.31 43.71 -59.20
CA ALA A 169 -15.83 44.12 -57.91
C ALA A 169 -17.29 43.71 -57.95
N GLN A 170 -17.66 42.63 -57.26
CA GLN A 170 -19.05 42.35 -56.90
C GLN A 170 -19.13 41.26 -55.82
N SER A 171 -19.81 41.65 -54.73
CA SER A 171 -20.33 40.87 -53.60
C SER A 171 -19.36 39.98 -52.82
N GLU A 172 -18.83 40.52 -51.71
CA GLU A 172 -18.36 39.73 -50.58
C GLU A 172 -19.54 38.97 -49.94
N PRO A 173 -19.48 37.63 -49.81
CA PRO A 173 -20.38 36.92 -48.90
C PRO A 173 -19.97 37.26 -47.46
N SER A 174 -20.96 37.37 -46.59
CA SER A 174 -20.85 37.70 -45.16
C SER A 174 -19.64 37.03 -44.50
N SER A 175 -18.99 37.78 -43.60
CA SER A 175 -17.70 37.49 -42.96
C SER A 175 -17.58 36.10 -42.32
N ILE A 176 -18.69 35.41 -42.08
CA ILE A 176 -18.75 34.05 -41.53
C ILE A 176 -18.64 32.97 -42.62
N GLN A 177 -19.28 33.12 -43.78
CA GLN A 177 -19.21 32.10 -44.85
C GLN A 177 -17.84 32.06 -45.54
N SER A 178 -17.18 33.21 -45.71
CA SER A 178 -15.81 33.26 -46.24
C SER A 178 -14.79 32.71 -45.24
N LEU A 179 -15.03 32.90 -43.94
CA LEU A 179 -14.26 32.29 -42.86
C LEU A 179 -14.46 30.77 -42.83
N TRP A 180 -15.70 30.27 -42.92
CA TRP A 180 -15.98 28.84 -42.97
C TRP A 180 -15.40 28.17 -44.21
N LYS A 181 -15.43 28.82 -45.38
CA LYS A 181 -14.74 28.34 -46.60
C LYS A 181 -13.22 28.32 -46.42
N LYS A 182 -12.63 29.35 -45.82
CA LYS A 182 -11.19 29.38 -45.51
C LYS A 182 -10.79 28.31 -44.49
N VAL A 183 -11.62 28.11 -43.45
CA VAL A 183 -11.42 27.08 -42.42
C VAL A 183 -11.59 25.69 -43.00
N THR A 184 -12.63 25.42 -43.81
CA THR A 184 -12.81 24.11 -44.48
C THR A 184 -11.75 23.85 -45.52
N LEU A 185 -11.26 24.87 -46.24
CA LEU A 185 -10.14 24.72 -47.17
C LEU A 185 -8.83 24.44 -46.42
N HIS A 186 -8.55 25.16 -45.32
CA HIS A 186 -7.42 24.86 -44.45
C HIS A 186 -7.53 23.47 -43.83
N PHE A 187 -8.74 23.04 -43.43
CA PHE A 187 -9.00 21.73 -42.87
C PHE A 187 -8.87 20.61 -43.93
N LYS A 188 -9.35 20.83 -45.17
CA LYS A 188 -9.13 19.91 -46.29
C LYS A 188 -7.66 19.80 -46.67
N ASN A 189 -6.95 20.92 -46.75
CA ASN A 189 -5.52 20.93 -47.04
C ASN A 189 -4.72 20.29 -45.90
N TYR A 190 -5.18 20.43 -44.65
CA TYR A 190 -4.67 19.74 -43.48
C TYR A 190 -4.91 18.22 -43.53
N LEU A 191 -6.10 17.77 -43.91
CA LEU A 191 -6.38 16.33 -44.09
C LEU A 191 -5.60 15.74 -45.27
N ARG A 192 -5.43 16.51 -46.35
CA ARG A 192 -4.64 16.11 -47.53
C ARG A 192 -3.15 16.04 -47.20
N SER A 193 -2.65 16.92 -46.33
CA SER A 193 -1.25 16.88 -45.93
C SER A 193 -0.95 15.81 -44.87
N ILE A 194 -1.94 15.47 -44.05
CA ILE A 194 -1.88 14.26 -43.25
C ILE A 194 -1.81 13.04 -44.20
N TYR A 195 -2.68 12.96 -45.21
CA TYR A 195 -2.67 11.85 -46.17
C TYR A 195 -1.33 11.76 -46.92
N LEU A 196 -0.76 12.84 -47.43
CA LEU A 196 0.49 12.76 -48.20
C LEU A 196 1.74 12.57 -47.32
N GLY A 197 1.81 13.20 -46.15
CA GLY A 197 2.88 12.99 -45.17
C GLY A 197 2.88 11.57 -44.59
N VAL A 198 1.70 11.03 -44.28
CA VAL A 198 1.49 9.68 -43.76
C VAL A 198 1.61 8.62 -44.85
N PHE A 199 1.35 8.90 -46.14
CA PHE A 199 1.50 7.90 -47.21
C PHE A 199 2.79 8.05 -48.04
N SER A 200 3.71 8.94 -47.66
CA SER A 200 5.09 8.92 -48.17
C SER A 200 5.85 7.76 -47.50
N GLY A 201 6.15 6.70 -48.26
CA GLY A 201 6.42 5.36 -47.72
C GLY A 201 7.46 5.26 -46.58
N TYR A 202 8.53 6.07 -46.59
CA TYR A 202 9.56 6.01 -45.55
C TYR A 202 9.19 6.74 -44.25
N ARG A 203 8.39 7.81 -44.31
CA ARG A 203 8.00 8.57 -43.11
C ARG A 203 6.90 7.85 -42.34
N LEU A 204 5.98 7.19 -43.05
CA LEU A 204 5.03 6.25 -42.46
C LEU A 204 5.77 5.14 -41.72
N ALA A 205 6.77 4.55 -42.35
CA ALA A 205 7.53 3.45 -41.78
C ALA A 205 8.26 3.88 -40.50
N LEU A 206 8.94 5.03 -40.49
CA LEU A 206 9.62 5.56 -39.30
C LEU A 206 8.63 5.86 -38.16
N PHE A 207 7.46 6.42 -38.49
CA PHE A 207 6.43 6.66 -37.49
C PHE A 207 5.86 5.37 -36.91
N LEU A 208 5.51 4.40 -37.75
CA LEU A 208 5.02 3.09 -37.29
C LEU A 208 6.09 2.38 -36.44
N CYS A 209 7.37 2.49 -36.80
CA CYS A 209 8.47 1.96 -36.00
C CYS A 209 8.57 2.62 -34.62
N TRP A 210 8.51 3.96 -34.56
CA TRP A 210 8.57 4.69 -33.29
C TRP A 210 7.33 4.43 -32.42
N LEU A 211 6.13 4.45 -33.01
CA LEU A 211 4.89 4.13 -32.31
C LEU A 211 4.97 2.71 -31.73
N PHE A 212 5.38 1.74 -32.54
CA PHE A 212 5.57 0.36 -32.11
C PHE A 212 6.61 0.26 -30.99
N ALA A 213 7.75 0.94 -31.10
CA ALA A 213 8.78 0.96 -30.06
C ALA A 213 8.26 1.57 -28.75
N SER A 214 7.55 2.70 -28.80
CA SER A 214 6.97 3.36 -27.62
C SER A 214 5.90 2.51 -26.94
N LEU A 215 5.02 1.87 -27.72
CA LEU A 215 4.02 0.94 -27.20
C LEU A 215 4.68 -0.31 -26.59
N LEU A 216 5.71 -0.84 -27.25
CA LEU A 216 6.48 -1.97 -26.76
C LEU A 216 7.18 -1.62 -25.43
N ILE A 217 7.84 -0.47 -25.34
CA ILE A 217 8.48 0.01 -24.09
C ILE A 217 7.44 0.18 -22.99
N THR A 218 6.29 0.80 -23.29
CA THR A 218 5.21 0.98 -22.31
C THR A 218 4.69 -0.36 -21.81
N PHE A 219 4.46 -1.31 -22.72
CA PHE A 219 4.02 -2.67 -22.37
C PHE A 219 5.06 -3.40 -21.50
N ILE A 220 6.36 -3.27 -21.84
CA ILE A 220 7.46 -3.82 -21.03
C ILE A 220 7.47 -3.19 -19.63
N LEU A 221 7.37 -1.86 -19.52
CA LEU A 221 7.37 -1.18 -18.22
C LEU A 221 6.18 -1.59 -17.36
N ILE A 222 4.98 -1.68 -17.94
CA ILE A 222 3.78 -2.17 -17.24
C ILE A 222 4.03 -3.58 -16.70
N GLY A 223 4.56 -4.49 -17.53
CA GLY A 223 4.90 -5.85 -17.11
C GLY A 223 5.97 -5.90 -16.02
N VAL A 224 6.98 -5.03 -16.11
CA VAL A 224 8.09 -4.94 -15.13
C VAL A 224 7.61 -4.47 -13.76
N PHE A 225 6.73 -3.47 -13.73
CA PHE A 225 6.20 -2.87 -12.51
C PHE A 225 4.89 -3.50 -12.03
N TYR A 226 4.38 -4.51 -12.73
CA TYR A 226 3.20 -5.24 -12.30
C TYR A 226 3.39 -5.89 -10.93
N GLY A 227 2.37 -5.81 -10.07
CA GLY A 227 2.42 -6.31 -8.70
C GLY A 227 3.50 -5.60 -7.86
N THR A 228 3.73 -4.31 -8.07
CA THR A 228 4.67 -3.55 -7.23
C THR A 228 4.29 -3.68 -5.76
N CYS A 229 5.30 -3.96 -4.94
CA CYS A 229 5.22 -4.04 -3.49
C CYS A 229 6.30 -3.14 -2.90
N VAL A 230 5.89 -2.23 -2.02
CA VAL A 230 6.76 -1.33 -1.28
C VAL A 230 6.49 -1.53 0.19
N CYS A 231 7.43 -2.14 0.91
CA CYS A 231 7.35 -2.27 2.36
C CYS A 231 8.15 -1.16 3.02
N SER A 232 7.80 -0.83 4.26
CA SER A 232 8.60 0.00 5.14
C SER A 232 9.19 -0.84 6.29
N GLN A 233 10.18 -0.32 7.01
CA GLN A 233 10.77 -0.91 8.24
C GLN A 233 11.08 -2.45 8.23
N PRO A 234 12.15 -2.90 7.53
CA PRO A 234 13.03 -2.12 6.66
C PRO A 234 12.46 -1.97 5.26
N TYR A 235 12.85 -0.88 4.60
CA TYR A 235 12.44 -0.61 3.22
C TYR A 235 12.79 -1.77 2.29
N SER A 236 11.81 -2.18 1.48
CA SER A 236 12.04 -3.14 0.40
C SER A 236 11.11 -2.88 -0.77
N PHE A 237 11.64 -3.04 -1.98
CA PHE A 237 10.90 -2.93 -3.23
C PHE A 237 10.92 -4.28 -3.96
N SER A 238 9.77 -4.71 -4.46
CA SER A 238 9.68 -5.88 -5.35
C SER A 238 8.52 -5.75 -6.33
N THR A 239 8.57 -6.52 -7.42
CA THR A 239 7.51 -6.64 -8.42
C THR A 239 7.16 -8.12 -8.58
N ALA A 240 6.07 -8.43 -9.26
CA ALA A 240 5.68 -9.82 -9.47
C ALA A 240 6.79 -10.63 -10.16
N LEU A 241 7.48 -10.02 -11.14
CA LEU A 241 8.61 -10.64 -11.83
C LEU A 241 9.79 -10.92 -10.90
N SER A 242 10.18 -9.94 -10.06
CA SER A 242 11.32 -10.12 -9.16
C SER A 242 11.03 -11.06 -7.99
N ARG A 243 9.77 -11.20 -7.58
CA ARG A 243 9.35 -12.24 -6.63
C ARG A 243 9.39 -13.62 -7.27
N ASN A 244 8.85 -13.76 -8.48
CA ASN A 244 8.87 -15.02 -9.21
C ASN A 244 10.30 -15.53 -9.47
N SER A 245 11.24 -14.62 -9.78
CA SER A 245 12.65 -15.00 -10.01
C SER A 245 13.38 -15.47 -8.75
N LYS A 246 12.95 -15.05 -7.54
CA LYS A 246 13.49 -15.53 -6.27
C LYS A 246 13.04 -16.94 -5.88
N GLY A 247 12.22 -17.57 -6.72
CA GLY A 247 11.56 -18.83 -6.41
C GLY A 247 10.34 -18.62 -5.51
N ARG A 248 9.77 -19.75 -5.10
CA ARG A 248 8.50 -19.85 -4.37
C ARG A 248 8.63 -19.38 -2.92
N ALA A 249 7.65 -18.61 -2.44
CA ALA A 249 7.62 -18.19 -1.03
C ALA A 249 7.42 -19.37 -0.06
N CYS A 250 6.72 -20.41 -0.52
CA CYS A 250 6.37 -21.59 0.25
C CYS A 250 6.77 -22.83 -0.58
N PRO A 251 7.63 -23.74 -0.08
CA PRO A 251 8.04 -24.89 -0.87
C PRO A 251 6.85 -25.76 -1.33
N PRO A 252 6.89 -26.33 -2.54
CA PRO A 252 5.83 -27.21 -3.02
C PRO A 252 5.71 -28.46 -2.14
N ASN A 253 4.49 -28.95 -2.01
CA ASN A 253 4.11 -30.08 -1.16
C ASN A 253 4.42 -29.89 0.33
N THR A 254 4.36 -28.66 0.83
CA THR A 254 4.64 -28.37 2.25
C THR A 254 3.63 -27.39 2.86
N ILE A 255 3.45 -27.51 4.17
CA ILE A 255 2.89 -26.45 5.01
C ILE A 255 4.08 -25.65 5.52
N CYS A 256 4.27 -24.43 5.01
CA CYS A 256 5.49 -23.65 5.27
C CYS A 256 5.43 -22.78 6.53
N SER A 257 4.23 -22.52 7.05
CA SER A 257 4.04 -21.69 8.23
C SER A 257 2.78 -22.09 8.96
N VAL A 258 2.86 -22.15 10.29
CA VAL A 258 1.76 -22.51 11.20
C VAL A 258 1.81 -21.58 12.39
N ILE A 259 0.69 -20.94 12.71
CA ILE A 259 0.57 -20.00 13.82
C ILE A 259 -0.73 -20.24 14.58
N ALA A 260 -0.66 -20.14 15.90
CA ALA A 260 -1.83 -20.12 16.77
C ALA A 260 -2.27 -18.65 16.96
N MET A 261 -3.55 -18.36 16.75
CA MET A 261 -4.12 -17.04 16.99
C MET A 261 -5.03 -17.11 18.21
N LEU A 262 -4.96 -16.10 19.08
CA LEU A 262 -5.81 -16.01 20.26
C LEU A 262 -7.25 -15.66 19.82
N PRO A 263 -8.26 -16.50 20.12
CA PRO A 263 -9.66 -16.22 19.81
C PRO A 263 -10.34 -15.42 20.93
N GLU A 264 -11.58 -15.01 20.70
CA GLU A 264 -12.44 -14.28 21.65
C GLU A 264 -12.60 -15.02 23.01
N GLU A 265 -12.68 -16.36 22.98
CA GLU A 265 -12.83 -17.22 24.17
C GLU A 265 -11.65 -18.21 24.30
N PRO A 266 -10.44 -17.74 24.67
CA PRO A 266 -9.22 -18.54 24.63
C PRO A 266 -9.14 -19.65 25.69
N SER A 267 -10.07 -19.69 26.64
CA SER A 267 -10.22 -20.78 27.60
C SER A 267 -10.90 -22.02 27.01
N SER A 268 -11.64 -21.87 25.90
CA SER A 268 -12.43 -22.95 25.30
C SER A 268 -12.27 -23.05 23.78
N SER A 269 -11.37 -22.26 23.20
CA SER A 269 -11.15 -22.25 21.77
C SER A 269 -9.73 -21.86 21.39
N MET A 270 -9.34 -22.19 20.15
CA MET A 270 -8.06 -21.81 19.54
C MET A 270 -8.23 -21.70 18.02
N ILE A 271 -7.55 -20.76 17.37
CA ILE A 271 -7.52 -20.66 15.91
C ILE A 271 -6.13 -21.09 15.44
N ILE A 272 -6.05 -22.10 14.58
CA ILE A 272 -4.80 -22.49 13.92
C ILE A 272 -4.84 -22.02 12.48
N LYS A 273 -3.89 -21.17 12.09
CA LYS A 273 -3.68 -20.73 10.71
C LYS A 273 -2.44 -21.37 10.14
N PHE A 274 -2.51 -21.70 8.86
CA PHE A 274 -1.34 -22.20 8.14
C PHE A 274 -1.39 -21.85 6.66
N TYR A 275 -0.25 -22.03 5.98
CA TYR A 275 -0.03 -21.52 4.64
C TYR A 275 0.52 -22.61 3.72
N THR A 276 -0.02 -22.69 2.50
CA THR A 276 0.49 -23.58 1.44
C THR A 276 0.57 -22.86 0.11
N GLN A 277 1.38 -23.41 -0.80
CA GLN A 277 1.37 -22.99 -2.21
C GLN A 277 0.53 -23.90 -3.09
N ASP A 278 0.41 -25.18 -2.71
CA ASP A 278 -0.33 -26.16 -3.50
C ASP A 278 -1.83 -25.92 -3.39
N VAL A 279 -2.52 -26.11 -4.51
CA VAL A 279 -3.97 -26.00 -4.62
C VAL A 279 -4.61 -27.03 -3.68
N PRO A 280 -5.34 -26.61 -2.64
CA PRO A 280 -6.06 -27.55 -1.80
C PRO A 280 -7.24 -28.15 -2.54
N SER A 281 -7.55 -29.39 -2.20
CA SER A 281 -8.90 -29.92 -2.39
C SER A 281 -9.70 -29.98 -1.10
N SER A 282 -9.03 -30.20 0.05
CA SER A 282 -9.63 -30.16 1.40
C SER A 282 -8.52 -30.11 2.45
N ALA A 283 -8.82 -29.55 3.63
CA ALA A 283 -7.87 -29.41 4.73
C ALA A 283 -8.54 -29.74 6.07
N PHE A 284 -7.79 -30.40 6.95
CA PHE A 284 -8.28 -30.90 8.23
C PHE A 284 -7.23 -30.71 9.32
N ILE A 285 -7.72 -30.54 10.55
CA ILE A 285 -6.92 -30.59 11.77
C ILE A 285 -7.43 -31.72 12.65
N PHE A 286 -6.48 -32.54 13.11
CA PHE A 286 -6.68 -33.60 14.09
C PHE A 286 -6.06 -33.13 15.40
N PHE A 287 -6.77 -33.18 16.51
CA PHE A 287 -6.23 -32.75 17.79
C PHE A 287 -6.75 -33.61 18.94
N SER A 288 -5.95 -33.74 20.00
CA SER A 288 -6.31 -34.48 21.20
C SER A 288 -5.64 -33.90 22.43
N VAL A 289 -6.20 -34.19 23.60
CA VAL A 289 -5.58 -33.79 24.87
C VAL A 289 -4.30 -34.59 25.07
N VAL A 290 -3.20 -33.91 25.39
CA VAL A 290 -1.92 -34.57 25.68
C VAL A 290 -2.10 -35.52 26.87
N ASN A 291 -1.56 -36.73 26.76
CA ASN A 291 -1.71 -37.84 27.73
C ASN A 291 -3.13 -38.42 27.86
N SER A 292 -4.08 -38.07 26.99
CA SER A 292 -5.39 -38.75 26.90
C SER A 292 -5.37 -39.85 25.84
N SER A 293 -5.86 -41.03 26.19
CA SER A 293 -5.69 -42.23 25.36
C SER A 293 -6.68 -42.38 24.21
N ASN A 294 -7.79 -41.60 24.09
CA ASN A 294 -8.92 -42.13 23.30
C ASN A 294 -9.83 -41.18 22.51
N VAL A 295 -9.55 -39.89 22.32
CA VAL A 295 -10.37 -39.11 21.36
C VAL A 295 -9.51 -38.13 20.57
N VAL A 296 -9.12 -38.54 19.36
CA VAL A 296 -8.70 -37.60 18.32
C VAL A 296 -9.98 -36.95 17.79
N VAL A 297 -10.07 -35.63 17.88
CA VAL A 297 -11.15 -34.84 17.30
C VAL A 297 -10.67 -34.34 15.94
N THR A 298 -11.56 -34.37 14.94
CA THR A 298 -11.28 -33.84 13.60
C THR A 298 -12.15 -32.63 13.31
N ARG A 299 -11.55 -31.60 12.72
CA ARG A 299 -12.24 -30.42 12.20
C ARG A 299 -11.76 -30.12 10.78
N THR A 300 -12.68 -29.64 9.95
CA THR A 300 -12.36 -29.12 8.62
C THR A 300 -11.85 -27.70 8.75
N CYS A 301 -10.80 -27.37 8.01
CA CYS A 301 -10.27 -26.01 7.92
C CYS A 301 -10.80 -25.33 6.66
N SER A 302 -11.23 -24.07 6.77
CA SER A 302 -11.53 -23.25 5.61
C SER A 302 -10.22 -22.74 5.00
N TYR A 303 -10.28 -22.31 3.73
CA TYR A 303 -9.14 -21.69 3.07
C TYR A 303 -9.56 -20.58 2.13
N VAL A 304 -8.63 -19.67 1.85
CA VAL A 304 -8.77 -18.58 0.89
C VAL A 304 -7.64 -18.64 -0.12
N ASN A 305 -7.96 -18.44 -1.40
CA ASN A 305 -6.98 -18.27 -2.47
C ASN A 305 -6.57 -16.80 -2.56
N LEU A 306 -5.30 -16.50 -2.30
CA LEU A 306 -4.80 -15.12 -2.38
C LEU A 306 -4.84 -14.54 -3.80
N ASN A 307 -4.88 -15.39 -4.85
CA ASN A 307 -5.04 -14.90 -6.21
C ASN A 307 -6.42 -14.27 -6.49
N ASP A 308 -7.41 -14.51 -5.62
CA ASP A 308 -8.73 -13.88 -5.73
C ASP A 308 -8.67 -12.39 -5.32
N TYR A 309 -7.64 -11.99 -4.56
CA TYR A 309 -7.40 -10.62 -4.11
C TYR A 309 -6.28 -9.95 -4.90
N ILE A 310 -5.23 -10.69 -5.25
CA ILE A 310 -4.15 -10.22 -6.10
C ILE A 310 -3.57 -11.31 -6.97
N LEU A 311 -3.70 -11.11 -8.28
CA LEU A 311 -3.10 -11.96 -9.28
C LEU A 311 -1.57 -11.91 -9.21
N GLU A 312 -0.95 -13.06 -8.99
CA GLU A 312 0.49 -13.27 -9.05
C GLU A 312 0.81 -14.52 -9.87
N PHE A 313 2.10 -14.71 -10.19
CA PHE A 313 2.59 -15.90 -10.89
C PHE A 313 2.61 -17.17 -10.03
N GLU A 314 2.21 -17.09 -8.76
CA GLU A 314 2.15 -18.23 -7.83
C GLU A 314 0.79 -18.35 -7.13
N SER A 315 0.26 -19.57 -7.08
CA SER A 315 -0.90 -19.95 -6.26
C SER A 315 -0.52 -19.90 -4.78
N ARG A 316 -1.37 -19.34 -3.91
CA ARG A 316 -1.07 -19.19 -2.48
C ARG A 316 -2.37 -19.31 -1.70
N TYR A 317 -2.36 -20.09 -0.63
CA TYR A 317 -3.55 -20.40 0.16
C TYR A 317 -3.30 -20.19 1.64
N ILE A 318 -4.28 -19.53 2.28
CA ILE A 318 -4.32 -19.31 3.73
C ILE A 318 -5.42 -20.19 4.28
N TYR A 319 -5.10 -21.01 5.26
CA TYR A 319 -6.05 -21.89 5.92
C TYR A 319 -6.38 -21.36 7.31
N ASN A 320 -7.61 -21.64 7.74
CA ASN A 320 -8.14 -21.23 9.03
C ASN A 320 -8.89 -22.41 9.65
N CYS A 321 -8.38 -22.91 10.77
CA CYS A 321 -8.99 -23.99 11.54
C CYS A 321 -9.50 -23.45 12.87
N ASP A 322 -10.82 -23.36 13.01
CA ASP A 322 -11.45 -22.92 14.26
C ASP A 322 -11.67 -24.12 15.18
N LEU A 323 -10.99 -24.14 16.32
CA LEU A 323 -11.14 -25.17 17.35
C LEU A 323 -12.02 -24.62 18.47
N THR A 324 -13.14 -25.28 18.73
CA THR A 324 -14.11 -24.89 19.77
C THR A 324 -14.45 -26.08 20.67
N ASN A 325 -15.10 -25.80 21.80
CA ASN A 325 -15.43 -26.78 22.84
C ASN A 325 -14.18 -27.45 23.43
N LEU A 326 -13.11 -26.69 23.57
CA LEU A 326 -11.91 -27.11 24.27
C LEU A 326 -12.10 -26.95 25.78
N SER A 327 -11.37 -27.73 26.54
CA SER A 327 -11.29 -27.63 27.99
C SER A 327 -10.29 -26.54 28.36
N SER A 328 -10.61 -25.79 29.42
CA SER A 328 -9.74 -24.77 30.04
C SER A 328 -8.43 -25.38 30.56
N GLU A 329 -7.36 -24.60 30.53
CA GLU A 329 -6.02 -24.97 31.06
C GLU A 329 -5.48 -26.31 30.56
N THR A 330 -5.84 -26.67 29.34
CA THR A 330 -5.57 -28.00 28.78
C THR A 330 -4.59 -27.89 27.62
N VAL A 331 -3.61 -28.79 27.58
CA VAL A 331 -2.64 -28.90 26.49
C VAL A 331 -3.19 -29.85 25.43
N TYR A 332 -3.21 -29.39 24.19
CA TYR A 332 -3.65 -30.15 23.03
C TYR A 332 -2.48 -30.36 22.07
N ASN A 333 -2.27 -31.60 21.62
CA ASN A 333 -1.46 -31.87 20.44
C ASN A 333 -2.34 -31.76 19.19
N PHE A 334 -1.73 -31.46 18.04
CA PHE A 334 -2.46 -31.46 16.78
C PHE A 334 -1.61 -31.90 15.59
N THR A 335 -2.29 -32.24 14.50
CA THR A 335 -1.69 -32.53 13.20
C THR A 335 -2.59 -31.97 12.11
N LEU A 336 -1.98 -31.25 11.18
CA LEU A 336 -2.63 -30.70 9.99
C LEU A 336 -2.49 -31.68 8.84
N VAL A 337 -3.55 -31.80 8.04
CA VAL A 337 -3.57 -32.64 6.83
C VAL A 337 -4.26 -31.88 5.71
N VAL A 338 -3.54 -31.67 4.60
CA VAL A 338 -4.07 -31.11 3.36
C VAL A 338 -4.10 -32.20 2.30
N ALA A 339 -5.28 -32.45 1.74
CA ALA A 339 -5.46 -33.45 0.69
C ALA A 339 -5.38 -32.82 -0.70
N LYS A 340 -4.67 -33.52 -1.61
CA LYS A 340 -4.56 -33.16 -3.03
C LYS A 340 -5.77 -33.57 -3.88
N SER A 341 -6.72 -34.31 -3.29
CA SER A 341 -7.99 -34.71 -3.90
C SER A 341 -9.15 -34.40 -2.94
N SER A 342 -10.36 -34.20 -3.47
CA SER A 342 -11.52 -33.80 -2.66
C SER A 342 -11.96 -34.92 -1.71
N TYR A 343 -12.03 -34.60 -0.42
CA TYR A 343 -12.61 -35.45 0.62
C TYR A 343 -13.64 -34.64 1.40
N ASN A 344 -14.83 -35.21 1.61
CA ASN A 344 -15.87 -34.56 2.42
C ASN A 344 -15.58 -34.71 3.93
N GLN A 345 -15.02 -35.85 4.33
CA GLN A 345 -14.61 -36.18 5.71
C GLN A 345 -13.42 -37.13 5.69
N MET A 346 -12.54 -37.05 6.69
CA MET A 346 -11.46 -38.01 6.92
C MET A 346 -11.82 -38.98 8.04
N ASN A 347 -11.39 -40.23 7.93
CA ASN A 347 -11.60 -41.23 8.97
C ASN A 347 -10.61 -40.97 10.12
N VAL A 348 -11.17 -40.68 11.29
CA VAL A 348 -10.43 -40.20 12.47
C VAL A 348 -9.62 -41.30 13.17
N THR A 349 -9.87 -42.57 12.83
CA THR A 349 -9.32 -43.71 13.57
C THR A 349 -7.87 -44.08 13.22
N ASP A 350 -7.31 -43.59 12.12
CA ASP A 350 -5.92 -43.88 11.75
C ASP A 350 -5.21 -42.67 11.12
N ILE A 351 -4.69 -41.77 11.96
CA ILE A 351 -3.90 -40.64 11.48
C ILE A 351 -2.60 -41.08 10.78
N ASN A 352 -2.04 -42.23 11.18
CA ASN A 352 -0.80 -42.76 10.61
C ASN A 352 -0.96 -43.15 9.13
N TYR A 353 -2.18 -43.50 8.72
CA TYR A 353 -2.52 -43.71 7.31
C TYR A 353 -2.23 -42.45 6.46
N TYR A 354 -2.57 -41.25 6.97
CA TYR A 354 -2.38 -39.99 6.24
C TYR A 354 -0.91 -39.55 6.24
N LEU A 355 -0.21 -39.72 7.36
CA LEU A 355 1.19 -39.29 7.53
C LEU A 355 2.15 -39.93 6.52
N ASN A 356 1.86 -41.14 6.06
CA ASN A 356 2.76 -41.91 5.18
C ASN A 356 2.37 -41.87 3.69
N LYS A 357 1.36 -41.08 3.31
CA LYS A 357 0.81 -41.10 1.96
C LYS A 357 1.17 -39.85 1.15
N PRO A 358 1.74 -39.99 -0.06
CA PRO A 358 2.17 -38.85 -0.89
C PRO A 358 1.01 -37.98 -1.42
N SER A 359 -0.23 -38.48 -1.31
CA SER A 359 -1.46 -37.76 -1.64
C SER A 359 -1.82 -36.68 -0.61
N PHE A 360 -1.16 -36.65 0.55
CA PHE A 360 -1.39 -35.69 1.61
C PHE A 360 -0.13 -34.88 1.91
N ILE A 361 -0.34 -33.64 2.32
CA ILE A 361 0.69 -32.78 2.93
C ILE A 361 0.33 -32.70 4.40
N THR A 362 1.27 -33.00 5.28
CA THR A 362 1.03 -33.07 6.72
C THR A 362 1.98 -32.18 7.51
N PHE A 363 1.54 -31.73 8.68
CA PHE A 363 2.36 -31.04 9.65
C PHE A 363 1.99 -31.52 11.06
N SER A 364 2.98 -32.06 11.77
CA SER A 364 2.82 -32.53 13.16
C SER A 364 3.79 -31.84 14.12
N GLY A 365 4.49 -30.81 13.66
CA GLY A 365 5.49 -30.09 14.45
C GLY A 365 6.76 -29.74 13.68
N MET A 366 7.63 -28.96 14.31
CA MET A 366 8.97 -28.65 13.80
C MET A 366 9.95 -29.75 14.22
N PRO A 367 11.14 -29.87 13.58
CA PRO A 367 12.16 -30.80 14.04
C PRO A 367 12.46 -30.65 15.55
N GLY A 368 12.22 -31.71 16.31
CA GLY A 368 12.40 -31.72 17.77
C GLY A 368 11.26 -31.10 18.60
N ARG A 369 10.15 -30.69 17.99
CA ARG A 369 8.98 -30.11 18.68
C ARG A 369 7.67 -30.63 18.12
N THR A 370 6.84 -31.21 18.97
CA THR A 370 5.46 -31.57 18.60
C THR A 370 4.61 -30.31 18.42
N ALA A 371 3.70 -30.32 17.44
CA ALA A 371 2.69 -29.28 17.30
C ALA A 371 1.67 -29.39 18.45
N GLN A 372 1.74 -28.44 19.38
CA GLN A 372 0.85 -28.39 20.55
C GLN A 372 0.61 -26.95 21.01
N PHE A 373 -0.50 -26.73 21.71
CA PHE A 373 -0.87 -25.44 22.31
C PHE A 373 -1.59 -25.66 23.65
N ARG A 374 -1.70 -24.61 24.47
CA ARG A 374 -2.41 -24.63 25.75
C ARG A 374 -3.56 -23.62 25.74
N THR A 375 -4.74 -24.01 26.20
CA THR A 375 -5.86 -23.08 26.43
C THR A 375 -5.69 -22.31 27.73
N LEU A 376 -6.23 -21.08 27.78
CA LEU A 376 -6.17 -20.23 28.97
C LEU A 376 -7.09 -20.76 30.08
N SER A 377 -6.97 -20.17 31.28
CA SER A 377 -7.92 -20.43 32.35
C SER A 377 -9.23 -19.68 32.15
N ALA A 378 -10.36 -20.36 32.38
CA ALA A 378 -11.67 -19.73 32.53
C ALA A 378 -11.89 -19.15 33.95
N SER A 379 -11.03 -19.46 34.91
CA SER A 379 -11.20 -19.05 36.31
C SER A 379 -10.99 -17.55 36.49
N PRO A 380 -11.89 -16.83 37.19
CA PRO A 380 -11.70 -15.41 37.49
C PRO A 380 -10.60 -15.15 38.53
N ASP A 381 -10.22 -16.17 39.29
CA ASP A 381 -9.18 -16.07 40.33
C ASP A 381 -7.76 -16.36 39.79
N ASN A 382 -7.65 -16.92 38.58
CA ASN A 382 -6.35 -17.18 37.97
C ASN A 382 -5.79 -15.93 37.31
N ASN A 383 -4.47 -15.75 37.41
CA ASN A 383 -3.78 -14.68 36.70
C ASN A 383 -3.65 -15.06 35.23
N VAL A 384 -3.74 -14.04 34.37
CA VAL A 384 -3.31 -14.15 32.97
C VAL A 384 -2.03 -13.34 32.81
N PHE A 385 -1.01 -13.96 32.23
CA PHE A 385 0.29 -13.38 31.99
C PHE A 385 0.57 -13.31 30.49
N PHE A 386 0.74 -12.12 29.93
CA PHE A 386 0.99 -11.95 28.50
C PHE A 386 2.03 -10.88 28.23
N VAL A 387 2.59 -10.90 27.02
CA VAL A 387 3.48 -9.83 26.53
C VAL A 387 2.73 -9.01 25.50
N THR A 388 2.88 -7.68 25.55
CA THR A 388 2.32 -6.77 24.56
C THR A 388 3.37 -5.80 24.01
N GLY A 389 3.29 -5.52 22.72
CA GLY A 389 4.08 -4.50 22.02
C GLY A 389 3.31 -4.00 20.79
N GLY A 390 3.99 -3.26 19.93
CA GLY A 390 3.44 -2.77 18.65
C GLY A 390 4.57 -2.25 17.79
N ASP A 391 4.29 -1.97 16.51
CA ASP A 391 5.31 -1.46 15.59
C ASP A 391 6.49 -2.45 15.54
N GLN A 392 6.14 -3.72 15.30
CA GLN A 392 7.07 -4.83 15.34
C GLN A 392 7.98 -4.76 14.11
N GLY A 393 7.39 -4.66 12.92
CA GLY A 393 8.09 -4.78 11.66
C GLY A 393 8.75 -6.14 11.44
N ALA A 394 9.58 -6.19 10.41
CA ALA A 394 10.21 -7.43 9.93
C ALA A 394 11.75 -7.34 9.98
N ALA A 395 12.28 -6.57 10.93
CA ALA A 395 13.71 -6.45 11.17
C ALA A 395 14.24 -7.61 12.04
N ARG A 396 15.57 -7.79 12.09
CA ARG A 396 16.20 -8.78 12.97
C ARG A 396 15.89 -8.51 14.45
N LEU A 397 15.74 -7.23 14.81
CA LEU A 397 15.37 -6.81 16.16
C LEU A 397 14.00 -7.37 16.55
N SER A 398 13.03 -7.31 15.64
CA SER A 398 11.69 -7.88 15.81
C SER A 398 11.73 -9.35 16.23
N ALA A 399 12.47 -10.18 15.48
CA ALA A 399 12.64 -11.60 15.78
C ALA A 399 13.33 -11.83 17.15
N LYS A 400 14.35 -11.03 17.48
CA LYS A 400 15.01 -11.07 18.79
C LYS A 400 14.02 -10.75 19.91
N MET A 401 13.17 -9.75 19.72
CA MET A 401 12.19 -9.31 20.71
C MET A 401 11.10 -10.35 20.94
N VAL A 402 10.61 -11.01 19.88
CA VAL A 402 9.69 -12.16 20.02
C VAL A 402 10.36 -13.32 20.75
N ALA A 403 11.62 -13.65 20.44
CA ALA A 403 12.34 -14.71 21.14
C ALA A 403 12.53 -14.39 22.64
N GLN A 404 12.86 -13.14 22.96
CA GLN A 404 13.01 -12.68 24.34
C GLN A 404 11.66 -12.70 25.08
N ALA A 405 10.58 -12.23 24.44
CA ALA A 405 9.23 -12.31 24.99
C ALA A 405 8.81 -13.76 25.27
N SER A 406 9.07 -14.67 24.33
CA SER A 406 8.72 -16.09 24.45
C SER A 406 9.47 -16.78 25.58
N SER A 407 10.72 -16.37 25.87
CA SER A 407 11.52 -16.91 26.98
C SER A 407 10.96 -16.61 28.37
N LEU A 408 9.95 -15.74 28.47
CA LEU A 408 9.24 -15.44 29.70
C LEU A 408 8.03 -16.36 29.95
N ASP A 409 7.74 -17.29 29.03
CA ASP A 409 6.59 -18.19 29.04
C ASP A 409 5.22 -17.48 29.16
N PRO A 410 4.92 -16.48 28.30
CA PRO A 410 3.62 -15.83 28.32
C PRO A 410 2.50 -16.74 27.81
N ASP A 411 1.29 -16.56 28.34
CA ASP A 411 0.07 -17.23 27.87
C ASP A 411 -0.26 -16.86 26.42
N PHE A 412 0.09 -15.65 25.99
CA PHE A 412 0.03 -15.17 24.60
C PHE A 412 0.92 -13.93 24.40
N ILE A 413 1.20 -13.60 23.14
CA ILE A 413 1.85 -12.34 22.75
C ILE A 413 0.87 -11.50 21.95
N SER A 414 0.71 -10.23 22.29
CA SER A 414 -0.13 -9.28 21.57
C SER A 414 0.68 -8.18 20.88
N ILE A 415 0.32 -7.86 19.63
CA ILE A 415 0.95 -6.80 18.83
C ILE A 415 -0.10 -5.77 18.41
N GLY A 416 -0.02 -4.55 18.92
CA GLY A 416 -1.00 -3.49 18.73
C GLY A 416 -0.87 -2.71 17.41
N GLY A 417 -0.81 -3.43 16.29
CA GLY A 417 -0.74 -2.86 14.94
C GLY A 417 0.68 -2.59 14.44
N ASP A 418 0.76 -2.28 13.14
CA ASP A 418 1.99 -2.12 12.37
C ASP A 418 2.87 -3.36 12.48
N LEU A 419 2.32 -4.47 11.97
CA LEU A 419 2.81 -5.82 12.17
C LEU A 419 4.08 -6.07 11.35
N ASN A 420 3.98 -5.90 10.03
CA ASN A 420 5.07 -6.21 9.10
C ASN A 420 5.47 -5.05 8.19
N TYR A 421 4.73 -3.94 8.24
CA TYR A 421 4.96 -2.78 7.37
C TYR A 421 4.89 -3.13 5.88
N ASP A 422 3.98 -4.04 5.50
CA ASP A 422 3.61 -4.33 4.12
C ASP A 422 2.75 -3.22 3.49
N ASN A 423 2.41 -2.19 4.27
CA ASN A 423 1.68 -0.98 3.87
C ASN A 423 0.29 -1.29 3.29
N GLY A 424 -0.34 -2.38 3.75
CA GLY A 424 -1.61 -2.90 3.26
C GLY A 424 -1.59 -3.33 1.80
N MET A 425 -0.42 -3.41 1.17
CA MET A 425 -0.30 -3.81 -0.23
C MET A 425 -0.43 -5.33 -0.34
N THR A 426 -1.48 -5.82 -0.99
CA THR A 426 -1.69 -7.27 -1.17
C THR A 426 -0.55 -7.95 -1.95
N SER A 427 0.17 -7.19 -2.80
CA SER A 427 1.40 -7.64 -3.49
C SER A 427 2.57 -7.91 -2.55
N CYS A 428 2.53 -7.38 -1.34
CA CYS A 428 3.55 -7.56 -0.30
C CYS A 428 3.32 -8.80 0.57
N TYR A 429 2.53 -9.78 0.13
CA TYR A 429 2.28 -11.03 0.85
C TYR A 429 3.56 -11.75 1.37
N ARG A 430 4.70 -11.66 0.66
CA ARG A 430 5.96 -12.25 1.15
C ARG A 430 6.44 -11.59 2.43
N ARG A 431 6.27 -10.28 2.57
CA ARG A 431 6.61 -9.54 3.79
C ARG A 431 5.76 -10.01 4.97
N VAL A 432 4.46 -10.23 4.73
CA VAL A 432 3.55 -10.77 5.75
C VAL A 432 3.98 -12.19 6.14
N LEU A 433 4.26 -13.06 5.17
CA LEU A 433 4.76 -14.41 5.44
C LEU A 433 6.10 -14.42 6.18
N ASP A 434 7.04 -13.53 5.83
CA ASP A 434 8.33 -13.41 6.52
C ASP A 434 8.14 -13.09 8.01
N GLY A 435 7.24 -12.15 8.33
CA GLY A 435 6.92 -11.80 9.71
C GLY A 435 6.21 -12.92 10.48
N ILE A 436 5.25 -13.60 9.85
CA ILE A 436 4.58 -14.76 10.46
C ILE A 436 5.58 -15.90 10.69
N ASN A 437 6.47 -16.16 9.74
CA ASN A 437 7.52 -17.16 9.89
C ASN A 437 8.49 -16.81 11.02
N ALA A 438 8.89 -15.54 11.12
CA ALA A 438 9.74 -15.07 12.22
C ALA A 438 9.05 -15.25 13.58
N PHE A 439 7.75 -14.92 13.68
CA PHE A 439 6.98 -15.15 14.89
C PHE A 439 6.87 -16.64 15.21
N ALA A 440 6.36 -17.44 14.25
CA ALA A 440 6.14 -18.88 14.40
C ALA A 440 7.42 -19.66 14.70
N HIS A 441 8.59 -19.17 14.31
CA HIS A 441 9.87 -19.78 14.65
C HIS A 441 10.27 -19.59 16.12
N HIS A 442 9.86 -18.48 16.74
CA HIS A 442 10.29 -18.09 18.08
C HIS A 442 9.21 -18.25 19.16
N ALA A 443 7.93 -18.19 18.79
CA ALA A 443 6.78 -18.15 19.70
C ALA A 443 6.42 -19.53 20.29
N PHE A 444 7.30 -20.04 21.13
CA PHE A 444 7.07 -21.25 21.92
C PHE A 444 7.47 -21.02 23.37
N ASP A 445 6.69 -21.58 24.30
CA ASP A 445 7.04 -21.61 25.72
C ASP A 445 8.10 -22.70 26.01
N SER A 446 8.59 -22.72 27.25
CA SER A 446 9.57 -23.69 27.73
C SER A 446 9.10 -25.14 27.69
N ASN A 447 7.78 -25.38 27.65
CA ASN A 447 7.17 -26.71 27.50
C ASN A 447 6.99 -27.12 26.02
N GLY A 448 7.34 -26.24 25.07
CA GLY A 448 7.20 -26.48 23.64
C GLY A 448 5.79 -26.22 23.11
N ASN A 449 4.90 -25.58 23.87
CA ASN A 449 3.61 -25.13 23.39
C ASN A 449 3.79 -23.89 22.50
N MET A 450 3.05 -23.85 21.39
CA MET A 450 2.93 -22.64 20.58
C MET A 450 2.26 -21.54 21.42
N ILE A 451 2.89 -20.37 21.45
CA ILE A 451 2.35 -19.17 22.10
C ILE A 451 1.41 -18.47 21.10
N PRO A 452 0.11 -18.29 21.43
CA PRO A 452 -0.83 -17.62 20.55
C PRO A 452 -0.48 -16.15 20.29
N LEU A 453 -0.76 -15.69 19.07
CA LEU A 453 -0.66 -14.29 18.68
C LEU A 453 -2.04 -13.61 18.79
N LEU A 454 -2.07 -12.42 19.40
CA LEU A 454 -3.17 -11.46 19.34
C LEU A 454 -2.71 -10.21 18.58
N THR A 455 -3.55 -9.63 17.72
CA THR A 455 -3.17 -8.40 17.00
C THR A 455 -4.27 -7.35 17.02
N ALA A 456 -3.87 -6.08 16.94
CA ALA A 456 -4.71 -4.98 16.49
C ALA A 456 -4.32 -4.56 15.07
N ILE A 457 -5.20 -3.85 14.37
CA ILE A 457 -4.87 -3.26 13.08
C ILE A 457 -4.11 -1.94 13.27
N GLY A 458 -2.99 -1.76 12.57
CA GLY A 458 -2.28 -0.49 12.46
C GLY A 458 -2.49 0.19 11.11
N ASN A 459 -2.00 1.43 10.98
CA ASN A 459 -2.17 2.15 9.72
C ASN A 459 -1.39 1.46 8.59
N HIS A 460 -0.26 0.80 8.88
CA HIS A 460 0.50 0.04 7.87
C HIS A 460 -0.16 -1.27 7.43
N GLU A 461 -1.26 -1.69 8.04
CA GLU A 461 -2.10 -2.78 7.53
C GLU A 461 -3.19 -2.28 6.56
N ALA A 462 -3.38 -0.96 6.48
CA ALA A 462 -4.23 -0.32 5.49
C ALA A 462 -3.41 0.16 4.29
N LEU A 463 -3.97 0.01 3.08
CA LEU A 463 -3.31 0.37 1.83
C LEU A 463 -2.80 1.81 1.88
N TYR A 464 -1.48 1.97 1.75
CA TYR A 464 -0.76 3.25 1.89
C TYR A 464 -0.78 3.85 3.30
N TYR A 465 -0.60 3.02 4.32
CA TYR A 465 -0.28 3.47 5.68
C TYR A 465 -1.30 4.49 6.24
N ARG A 466 -2.58 4.34 5.88
CA ARG A 466 -3.61 5.38 6.06
C ARG A 466 -4.58 5.10 7.20
N PHE A 467 -5.16 6.17 7.71
CA PHE A 467 -6.37 6.14 8.52
C PHE A 467 -7.61 6.32 7.62
N GLY A 468 -8.77 5.83 8.05
CA GLY A 468 -10.04 6.00 7.35
C GLY A 468 -10.20 5.14 6.09
N ALA A 469 -9.60 3.95 6.06
CA ALA A 469 -9.83 2.99 4.99
C ALA A 469 -11.30 2.56 4.95
N THR A 470 -12.01 2.87 3.88
CA THR A 470 -13.45 2.57 3.76
C THR A 470 -13.74 1.25 3.05
N ASN A 471 -12.83 0.77 2.21
CA ASN A 471 -12.97 -0.48 1.48
C ASN A 471 -12.19 -1.60 2.19
N LYS A 472 -12.85 -2.74 2.41
CA LYS A 472 -12.23 -3.93 3.03
C LYS A 472 -11.06 -4.49 2.25
N ASN A 473 -11.02 -4.29 0.94
CA ASN A 473 -9.87 -4.69 0.12
C ASN A 473 -8.59 -3.95 0.51
N ASP A 474 -8.73 -2.74 1.05
CA ASP A 474 -7.59 -1.93 1.47
C ASP A 474 -6.99 -2.42 2.80
N ILE A 475 -7.67 -3.31 3.50
CA ILE A 475 -7.19 -3.98 4.74
C ILE A 475 -7.21 -5.51 4.60
N ALA A 476 -7.24 -6.02 3.36
CA ALA A 476 -7.43 -7.45 3.10
C ALA A 476 -6.34 -8.31 3.76
N ASN A 477 -5.08 -7.87 3.73
CA ASN A 477 -3.98 -8.59 4.38
C ASN A 477 -4.26 -8.81 5.87
N TYR A 478 -4.73 -7.78 6.58
CA TYR A 478 -5.07 -7.93 8.00
C TYR A 478 -6.20 -8.95 8.21
N LEU A 479 -7.32 -8.79 7.50
CA LEU A 479 -8.51 -9.65 7.67
C LEU A 479 -8.25 -11.13 7.31
N LEU A 480 -7.34 -11.38 6.36
CA LEU A 480 -6.99 -12.71 5.89
C LEU A 480 -5.99 -13.40 6.82
N PHE A 481 -4.90 -12.72 7.17
CA PHE A 481 -3.79 -13.32 7.90
C PHE A 481 -3.98 -13.28 9.43
N TYR A 482 -4.67 -12.26 9.97
CA TYR A 482 -4.66 -11.93 11.40
C TYR A 482 -6.05 -11.94 12.06
N SER A 483 -6.95 -12.81 11.60
CA SER A 483 -8.27 -12.94 12.21
C SER A 483 -8.24 -13.59 13.59
N HIS A 484 -9.08 -13.06 14.49
CA HIS A 484 -9.28 -13.51 15.88
C HIS A 484 -10.72 -13.98 16.18
N GLN A 485 -11.62 -13.94 15.20
CA GLN A 485 -13.05 -14.17 15.37
C GLN A 485 -13.46 -15.51 14.76
N ILE A 486 -13.98 -16.41 15.59
CA ILE A 486 -14.36 -17.76 15.17
C ILE A 486 -15.65 -17.73 14.35
N GLY A 487 -15.73 -18.55 13.29
CA GLY A 487 -16.96 -18.73 12.51
C GLY A 487 -17.34 -17.52 11.64
N THR A 488 -16.42 -16.57 11.45
CA THR A 488 -16.64 -15.38 10.62
C THR A 488 -15.93 -15.47 9.28
N ASP A 489 -16.59 -15.01 8.22
CA ASP A 489 -15.98 -14.83 6.90
C ASP A 489 -15.21 -13.51 6.83
N VAL A 490 -14.20 -13.41 5.97
CA VAL A 490 -13.41 -12.21 5.71
C VAL A 490 -14.28 -10.97 5.43
N ASN A 491 -15.42 -11.16 4.76
CA ASN A 491 -16.34 -10.08 4.42
C ASN A 491 -17.16 -9.58 5.61
N THR A 492 -17.32 -10.37 6.66
CA THR A 492 -18.11 -10.00 7.85
C THR A 492 -17.25 -9.72 9.09
N ARG A 493 -15.98 -10.12 9.08
CA ARG A 493 -15.00 -9.81 10.14
C ARG A 493 -14.89 -8.31 10.43
N THR A 494 -14.71 -7.99 11.69
CA THR A 494 -14.41 -6.65 12.18
C THR A 494 -12.92 -6.53 12.48
N THR A 495 -12.43 -5.30 12.56
CA THR A 495 -11.06 -4.97 12.98
C THR A 495 -10.93 -4.76 14.49
N TYR A 496 -12.06 -4.81 15.20
CA TYR A 496 -12.19 -4.71 16.64
C TYR A 496 -12.94 -5.93 17.18
N HIS A 497 -12.58 -6.37 18.39
CA HIS A 497 -13.13 -7.58 19.02
C HIS A 497 -12.83 -7.60 20.53
N ALA A 498 -13.53 -8.47 21.26
CA ALA A 498 -13.42 -8.60 22.72
C ALA A 498 -12.88 -9.98 23.08
N HIS A 499 -11.96 -10.02 24.06
CA HIS A 499 -11.39 -11.27 24.56
C HIS A 499 -11.69 -11.44 26.05
N ASN A 500 -12.23 -12.60 26.39
CA ASN A 500 -12.50 -13.02 27.75
C ASN A 500 -11.32 -13.82 28.31
N LEU A 501 -10.57 -13.20 29.22
CA LEU A 501 -9.35 -13.76 29.80
C LEU A 501 -9.59 -14.21 31.26
N GLY A 502 -10.76 -14.77 31.56
CA GLY A 502 -11.13 -15.21 32.91
C GLY A 502 -11.41 -14.02 33.84
N GLY A 503 -10.48 -13.67 34.72
CA GLY A 503 -10.62 -12.53 35.63
C GLY A 503 -10.46 -11.15 34.95
N CYS A 504 -10.05 -11.17 33.68
CA CYS A 504 -9.71 -9.99 32.91
C CYS A 504 -10.45 -9.96 31.56
N SER A 505 -10.69 -8.76 31.06
CA SER A 505 -11.23 -8.52 29.73
C SER A 505 -10.30 -7.61 28.95
N LEU A 506 -9.98 -8.00 27.72
CA LEU A 506 -9.18 -7.21 26.80
C LEU A 506 -10.01 -6.88 25.55
N LEU A 507 -10.26 -5.60 25.32
CA LEU A 507 -10.79 -5.13 24.04
C LEU A 507 -9.63 -4.83 23.09
N VAL A 508 -9.76 -5.26 21.85
CA VAL A 508 -8.95 -4.77 20.74
C VAL A 508 -9.81 -3.84 19.92
N LEU A 509 -9.35 -2.60 19.74
CA LEU A 509 -10.11 -1.55 19.08
C LEU A 509 -9.39 -1.03 17.83
N ASP A 510 -10.18 -0.54 16.88
CA ASP A 510 -9.70 0.05 15.64
C ASP A 510 -9.62 1.57 15.81
N SER A 511 -8.41 2.14 15.82
CA SER A 511 -8.17 3.57 16.01
C SER A 511 -8.45 4.39 14.74
N SER A 512 -9.65 4.25 14.16
CA SER A 512 -10.03 4.83 12.85
C SER A 512 -9.11 4.43 11.69
N ILE A 513 -8.49 3.24 11.73
CA ILE A 513 -7.84 2.65 10.56
C ILE A 513 -8.91 2.26 9.54
N ASN A 514 -9.91 1.48 9.93
CA ASN A 514 -11.06 1.11 9.09
C ASN A 514 -12.40 1.56 9.69
N VAL A 515 -12.57 1.39 11.00
CA VAL A 515 -13.80 1.70 11.71
C VAL A 515 -13.62 2.95 12.57
N PRO A 516 -14.43 4.01 12.39
CA PRO A 516 -14.34 5.21 13.22
C PRO A 516 -14.49 4.93 14.73
N HIS A 517 -13.79 5.69 15.57
CA HIS A 517 -13.87 5.59 17.03
C HIS A 517 -15.32 5.61 17.54
N VAL A 518 -16.13 6.54 17.02
CA VAL A 518 -17.54 6.74 17.42
C VAL A 518 -18.41 5.51 17.17
N ASN A 519 -18.12 4.74 16.12
CA ASN A 519 -18.90 3.55 15.77
C ASN A 519 -18.63 2.37 16.70
N GLN A 520 -17.59 2.45 17.55
CA GLN A 520 -17.21 1.39 18.48
C GLN A 520 -17.68 1.65 19.92
N VAL A 521 -18.28 2.80 20.20
CA VAL A 521 -18.74 3.18 21.55
C VAL A 521 -19.75 2.18 22.12
N ASP A 522 -20.77 1.82 21.34
CA ASP A 522 -21.80 0.88 21.79
C ASP A 522 -21.24 -0.54 21.98
N PHE A 523 -20.25 -0.91 21.16
CA PHE A 523 -19.52 -2.16 21.32
C PHE A 523 -18.73 -2.19 22.63
N ILE A 524 -18.01 -1.12 22.97
CA ILE A 524 -17.23 -1.01 24.22
C ILE A 524 -18.18 -1.13 25.42
N ARG A 525 -19.29 -0.37 25.42
CA ARG A 525 -20.27 -0.42 26.52
C ARG A 525 -20.88 -1.82 26.66
N THR A 526 -21.36 -2.39 25.56
CA THR A 526 -22.02 -3.70 25.57
C THR A 526 -21.07 -4.78 26.08
N SER A 527 -19.81 -4.78 25.61
CA SER A 527 -18.80 -5.77 25.99
C SER A 527 -18.45 -5.76 27.47
N TRP A 528 -18.63 -4.63 28.17
CA TRP A 528 -18.23 -4.46 29.57
C TRP A 528 -19.37 -4.18 30.55
N SER A 529 -20.61 -4.07 30.06
CA SER A 529 -21.80 -3.73 30.85
C SER A 529 -22.18 -4.78 31.91
N SER A 530 -21.83 -6.04 31.66
CA SER A 530 -22.21 -7.19 32.49
C SER A 530 -21.01 -7.92 33.11
N THR A 531 -19.79 -7.42 32.94
CA THR A 531 -18.57 -8.11 33.34
C THR A 531 -17.99 -7.56 34.64
N ASN A 532 -17.82 -8.41 35.65
CA ASN A 532 -17.00 -8.11 36.82
C ASN A 532 -15.56 -8.56 36.57
N GLN A 533 -14.85 -7.83 35.71
CA GLN A 533 -13.50 -8.15 35.25
C GLN A 533 -12.59 -6.93 35.36
N THR A 534 -11.28 -7.16 35.46
CA THR A 534 -10.29 -6.11 35.22
C THR A 534 -10.23 -5.81 33.73
N LYS A 535 -10.49 -4.56 33.34
CA LYS A 535 -10.73 -4.15 31.95
C LYS A 535 -9.51 -3.45 31.36
N MET A 536 -9.12 -3.87 30.16
CA MET A 536 -7.98 -3.34 29.41
C MET A 536 -8.38 -3.12 27.95
N ALA A 537 -7.79 -2.14 27.27
CA ALA A 537 -7.97 -1.95 25.84
C ALA A 537 -6.63 -1.84 25.13
N MET A 538 -6.49 -2.48 23.98
CA MET A 538 -5.35 -2.38 23.06
C MET A 538 -5.81 -1.80 21.73
N TYR A 539 -5.07 -0.83 21.22
CA TYR A 539 -5.33 -0.18 19.94
C TYR A 539 -4.06 0.48 19.42
N HIS A 540 -4.06 0.81 18.13
CA HIS A 540 -2.86 1.30 17.48
C HIS A 540 -2.61 2.79 17.76
N GLY A 541 -3.51 3.68 17.34
CA GLY A 541 -3.39 5.13 17.48
C GLY A 541 -3.58 5.61 18.92
N PRO A 542 -2.58 6.25 19.55
CA PRO A 542 -2.62 6.64 20.96
C PRO A 542 -3.55 7.82 21.21
N LEU A 543 -4.31 7.77 22.31
CA LEU A 543 -5.01 8.92 22.89
C LEU A 543 -4.02 9.91 23.46
N TYR A 544 -2.89 9.44 24.00
CA TYR A 544 -1.90 10.26 24.68
C TYR A 544 -0.51 10.09 24.07
N PRO A 545 -0.29 10.42 22.77
CA PRO A 545 0.99 10.21 22.09
C PRO A 545 2.16 10.78 22.90
N SER A 546 3.36 10.21 22.83
CA SER A 546 4.56 10.85 23.41
C SER A 546 5.44 11.53 22.38
N SER A 547 5.37 11.13 21.11
CA SER A 547 6.20 11.66 20.01
C SER A 547 5.42 12.48 18.99
N ARG A 548 4.17 12.16 18.66
CA ARG A 548 3.37 12.98 17.71
C ARG A 548 2.58 14.06 18.42
N SER A 549 2.10 15.08 17.69
CA SER A 549 1.27 16.16 18.26
C SER A 549 0.12 15.60 19.10
N VAL A 550 -0.16 16.20 20.26
CA VAL A 550 -1.28 15.81 21.12
C VAL A 550 -2.62 16.12 20.46
N ASP A 551 -2.63 17.08 19.55
CA ASP A 551 -3.81 17.59 18.85
C ASP A 551 -4.04 16.88 17.51
N ASN A 552 -3.31 15.79 17.22
CA ASN A 552 -3.60 14.98 16.03
C ASN A 552 -5.02 14.40 16.11
N SER A 553 -5.69 14.32 14.95
CA SER A 553 -7.10 13.95 14.85
C SER A 553 -7.45 12.62 15.53
N ILE A 554 -6.58 11.61 15.45
CA ILE A 554 -6.77 10.29 16.08
C ILE A 554 -6.75 10.41 17.61
N ALA A 555 -5.75 11.08 18.16
CA ALA A 555 -5.63 11.28 19.60
C ALA A 555 -6.77 12.13 20.16
N VAL A 556 -7.17 13.18 19.45
CA VAL A 556 -8.31 14.03 19.81
C VAL A 556 -9.62 13.23 19.80
N LEU A 557 -9.90 12.47 18.74
CA LEU A 557 -11.09 11.63 18.66
C LEU A 557 -11.12 10.57 19.76
N GLY A 558 -10.00 9.91 20.02
CA GLY A 558 -9.88 8.95 21.12
C GLY A 558 -10.23 9.57 22.48
N ARG A 559 -9.69 10.76 22.79
CA ARG A 559 -9.99 11.46 24.05
C ARG A 559 -11.40 12.01 24.13
N LEU A 560 -11.99 12.42 23.00
CA LEU A 560 -13.36 12.93 22.96
C LEU A 560 -14.41 11.80 23.05
N VAL A 561 -14.11 10.63 22.48
CA VAL A 561 -15.10 9.58 22.23
C VAL A 561 -14.88 8.34 23.09
N TRP A 562 -13.65 7.83 23.15
CA TRP A 562 -13.36 6.61 23.89
C TRP A 562 -13.03 6.85 25.35
N GLU A 563 -12.20 7.85 25.66
CA GLU A 563 -11.80 8.11 27.05
C GLU A 563 -12.99 8.30 28.02
N PRO A 564 -14.07 9.02 27.67
CA PRO A 564 -15.24 9.11 28.54
C PRO A 564 -15.85 7.75 28.84
N VAL A 565 -15.93 6.87 27.84
CA VAL A 565 -16.45 5.50 27.97
C VAL A 565 -15.49 4.62 28.75
N PHE A 566 -14.18 4.77 28.56
CA PHE A 566 -13.18 4.04 29.36
C PHE A 566 -13.27 4.40 30.84
N ASN A 567 -13.47 5.69 31.15
CA ASN A 567 -13.71 6.16 32.51
C ASN A 567 -15.07 5.68 33.06
N GLU A 568 -16.13 5.70 32.26
CA GLU A 568 -17.47 5.17 32.59
C GLU A 568 -17.40 3.68 32.97
N MET A 569 -16.65 2.90 32.18
CA MET A 569 -16.56 1.45 32.33
C MET A 569 -15.51 0.98 33.34
N ASN A 570 -14.83 1.92 34.03
CA ASN A 570 -13.73 1.65 34.97
C ASN A 570 -12.58 0.85 34.34
N MET A 571 -12.13 1.26 33.15
CA MET A 571 -10.94 0.68 32.52
C MET A 571 -9.70 0.91 33.38
N THR A 572 -8.82 -0.09 33.47
CA THR A 572 -7.62 -0.05 34.32
C THR A 572 -6.38 0.43 33.56
N ILE A 573 -6.16 -0.11 32.35
CA ILE A 573 -5.01 0.21 31.52
C ILE A 573 -5.38 0.31 30.04
N GLY A 574 -4.82 1.29 29.34
CA GLY A 574 -4.81 1.38 27.89
C GLY A 574 -3.44 1.01 27.34
N ILE A 575 -3.39 0.20 26.30
CA ILE A 575 -2.18 -0.26 25.62
C ILE A 575 -2.16 0.41 24.24
N GLU A 576 -1.28 1.40 24.08
CA GLU A 576 -1.21 2.27 22.89
C GLU A 576 0.06 2.00 22.07
N ASN A 577 0.08 2.38 20.79
CA ASN A 577 1.18 2.07 19.86
C ASN A 577 1.49 3.26 18.92
N HIS A 578 2.03 3.02 17.72
CA HIS A 578 2.21 3.99 16.61
C HIS A 578 3.35 5.02 16.78
N ASP A 579 3.65 5.45 18.01
CA ASP A 579 4.59 6.53 18.32
C ASP A 579 6.07 6.13 18.32
N HIS A 580 6.36 4.83 18.19
CA HIS A 580 7.70 4.26 18.18
C HIS A 580 8.54 4.71 19.39
N THR A 581 7.93 4.75 20.57
CA THR A 581 8.56 5.18 21.83
C THR A 581 8.06 4.30 22.97
N LEU A 582 8.87 4.17 24.02
CA LEU A 582 8.38 3.64 25.29
C LEU A 582 7.75 4.77 26.07
N LYS A 583 6.50 4.60 26.50
CA LYS A 583 5.74 5.58 27.28
C LYS A 583 4.95 4.93 28.41
N ARG A 584 4.81 5.68 29.50
CA ARG A 584 3.74 5.56 30.48
C ARG A 584 3.19 6.94 30.88
N THR A 585 1.87 7.07 30.89
CA THR A 585 1.19 8.28 31.40
C THR A 585 1.06 8.27 32.93
N ARG A 586 0.71 9.42 33.49
CA ARG A 586 0.06 9.52 34.80
C ARG A 586 -1.31 8.83 34.75
N VAL A 587 -1.96 8.67 35.90
CA VAL A 587 -3.36 8.25 35.92
C VAL A 587 -4.17 9.38 35.31
N MET A 588 -4.90 9.08 34.23
CA MET A 588 -5.68 10.03 33.47
C MET A 588 -7.17 9.79 33.73
N ARG A 589 -7.92 10.88 33.87
CA ARG A 589 -9.37 10.86 33.92
C ARG A 589 -9.90 12.14 33.30
N ASN A 590 -10.87 12.05 32.39
CA ASN A 590 -11.46 13.20 31.71
C ASN A 590 -10.39 14.16 31.13
N ALA A 591 -9.42 13.62 30.39
CA ALA A 591 -8.34 14.39 29.77
C ALA A 591 -7.34 15.07 30.73
N VAL A 592 -7.39 14.81 32.03
CA VAL A 592 -6.49 15.41 33.02
C VAL A 592 -5.77 14.38 33.89
N PRO A 593 -4.51 14.63 34.28
CA PRO A 593 -3.83 13.81 35.27
C PRO A 593 -4.50 13.93 36.64
N VAL A 594 -4.72 12.80 37.30
CA VAL A 594 -5.26 12.70 38.67
C VAL A 594 -4.28 11.99 39.60
N GLY A 595 -4.62 11.84 40.88
CA GLY A 595 -3.78 11.15 41.85
C GLY A 595 -3.51 9.69 41.46
N LYS A 596 -2.33 9.20 41.83
CA LYS A 596 -1.90 7.82 41.51
C LYS A 596 -2.81 6.73 42.05
N ASP A 597 -3.59 7.02 43.10
CA ASP A 597 -4.51 6.10 43.78
C ASP A 597 -5.98 6.40 43.43
N ASP A 598 -6.22 7.45 42.64
CA ASP A 598 -7.57 7.80 42.19
C ASP A 598 -8.06 6.84 41.10
N ARG A 599 -9.39 6.81 40.94
CA ARG A 599 -10.02 6.17 39.79
C ARG A 599 -9.59 6.86 38.51
N GLY A 600 -9.20 6.07 37.51
CA GLY A 600 -8.72 6.54 36.22
C GLY A 600 -7.83 5.51 35.53
N VAL A 601 -7.44 5.83 34.29
CA VAL A 601 -6.75 4.93 33.36
C VAL A 601 -5.27 5.32 33.29
N VAL A 602 -4.37 4.32 33.32
CA VAL A 602 -2.98 4.52 32.90
C VAL A 602 -2.83 4.06 31.45
N TYR A 603 -2.18 4.85 30.61
CA TYR A 603 -1.88 4.48 29.23
C TYR A 603 -0.38 4.15 29.12
N ILE A 604 -0.06 2.97 28.60
CA ILE A 604 1.30 2.47 28.41
C ILE A 604 1.54 2.14 26.93
N GLY A 605 2.81 2.01 26.54
CA GLY A 605 3.19 1.61 25.19
C GLY A 605 3.74 2.77 24.38
N ASP A 606 3.05 3.15 23.31
CA ASP A 606 3.53 3.86 22.11
C ASP A 606 4.37 3.02 21.14
N GLY A 607 4.36 1.69 21.30
CA GLY A 607 4.97 0.77 20.33
C GLY A 607 6.49 0.76 20.36
N ASN A 608 7.14 0.39 19.25
CA ASN A 608 8.60 0.17 19.11
C ASN A 608 9.09 -1.20 19.59
N MET A 609 8.43 -2.26 19.16
CA MET A 609 8.92 -3.61 19.41
C MET A 609 10.03 -4.03 18.44
N GLY A 610 10.18 -3.38 17.28
CA GLY A 610 11.29 -3.72 16.38
C GLY A 610 11.65 -2.72 15.28
N VAL A 611 10.98 -1.56 15.24
CA VAL A 611 11.25 -0.51 14.25
C VAL A 611 12.16 0.60 14.76
N THR A 612 12.48 1.55 13.89
CA THR A 612 13.30 2.70 14.23
C THR A 612 12.59 3.57 15.28
N PRO A 613 13.20 3.83 16.45
CA PRO A 613 12.62 4.68 17.49
C PRO A 613 12.42 6.13 17.05
N ARG A 614 11.42 6.78 17.62
CA ARG A 614 11.26 8.24 17.58
C ARG A 614 11.66 8.85 18.93
N TYR A 615 11.76 10.17 19.00
CA TYR A 615 12.05 10.90 20.23
C TYR A 615 10.76 11.39 20.89
N PRO A 616 10.53 11.10 22.18
CA PRO A 616 9.38 11.63 22.89
C PRO A 616 9.59 13.11 23.25
N PHE A 617 8.49 13.86 23.31
CA PHE A 617 8.46 15.22 23.84
C PHE A 617 8.43 15.18 25.37
N SER A 618 9.55 15.51 26.01
CA SER A 618 9.75 15.36 27.46
C SER A 618 8.91 16.28 28.37
N GLN A 619 8.20 17.28 27.82
CA GLN A 619 7.50 18.31 28.62
C GLN A 619 5.97 18.14 28.71
N ARG A 620 5.41 16.98 28.33
CA ARG A 620 3.95 16.79 28.36
C ARG A 620 3.44 16.47 29.75
N SER A 621 2.43 17.21 30.21
CA SER A 621 1.90 17.13 31.57
C SER A 621 1.28 15.77 31.95
N TYR A 622 0.86 14.97 30.98
CA TYR A 622 0.31 13.64 31.21
C TYR A 622 1.38 12.53 31.19
N LEU A 623 2.61 12.82 30.77
CA LEU A 623 3.67 11.81 30.73
C LEU A 623 4.30 11.66 32.11
N GLU A 624 4.42 10.42 32.57
CA GLU A 624 5.17 10.06 33.78
C GLU A 624 6.53 9.46 33.41
N TYR A 625 6.61 8.71 32.31
CA TYR A 625 7.85 8.15 31.78
C TYR A 625 7.78 8.09 30.25
N ALA A 626 8.86 8.47 29.55
CA ALA A 626 8.98 8.26 28.11
C ALA A 626 10.45 8.18 27.65
N THR A 627 10.79 7.22 26.78
CA THR A 627 12.14 7.01 26.24
C THR A 627 12.11 6.46 24.80
N THR A 628 13.27 6.37 24.17
CA THR A 628 13.46 5.83 22.81
C THR A 628 13.80 4.34 22.80
N ASP A 629 13.69 3.64 23.94
CA ASP A 629 14.01 2.23 24.04
C ASP A 629 13.02 1.37 23.22
N SER A 630 13.56 0.52 22.33
CA SER A 630 12.76 -0.58 21.79
C SER A 630 12.42 -1.56 22.91
N HIS A 631 11.15 -1.91 23.03
CA HIS A 631 10.63 -2.59 24.20
C HIS A 631 9.39 -3.44 23.91
N PHE A 632 9.04 -4.26 24.90
CA PHE A 632 7.69 -4.81 25.07
C PHE A 632 7.28 -4.66 26.54
N TRP A 633 5.99 -4.76 26.82
CA TRP A 633 5.45 -4.80 28.17
C TRP A 633 5.03 -6.21 28.55
N THR A 634 5.46 -6.69 29.70
CA THR A 634 4.87 -7.88 30.33
C THR A 634 3.69 -7.43 31.17
N ILE A 635 2.56 -8.12 31.07
CA ILE A 635 1.32 -7.80 31.80
C ILE A 635 0.90 -9.02 32.60
N THR A 636 0.75 -8.87 33.91
CA THR A 636 0.01 -9.81 34.76
C THR A 636 -1.31 -9.17 35.14
N CYS A 637 -2.43 -9.82 34.80
CA CYS A 637 -3.76 -9.34 35.09
C CYS A 637 -4.54 -10.35 35.94
N SER A 638 -5.29 -9.87 36.93
CA SER A 638 -6.25 -10.66 37.71
C SER A 638 -7.38 -9.79 38.22
N LEU A 639 -8.54 -10.39 38.50
CA LEU A 639 -9.70 -9.65 39.01
C LEU A 639 -9.37 -8.89 40.31
N ARG A 640 -8.72 -9.55 41.28
CA ARG A 640 -8.50 -9.00 42.63
C ARG A 640 -7.32 -8.05 42.71
N ASN A 641 -6.20 -8.37 42.06
CA ASN A 641 -4.97 -7.59 42.17
C ASN A 641 -4.86 -6.51 41.08
N GLY A 642 -5.74 -6.52 40.07
CA GLY A 642 -5.69 -5.61 38.94
C GLY A 642 -4.57 -5.97 37.97
N VAL A 643 -3.80 -4.96 37.56
CA VAL A 643 -2.77 -5.08 36.52
C VAL A 643 -1.40 -4.71 37.07
N VAL A 644 -0.40 -5.56 36.80
CA VAL A 644 1.03 -5.23 36.90
C VAL A 644 1.62 -5.24 35.51
N ALA A 645 2.21 -4.12 35.10
CA ALA A 645 2.84 -3.94 33.80
C ALA A 645 4.31 -3.55 33.96
N THR A 646 5.20 -4.27 33.30
CA THR A 646 6.65 -4.02 33.34
C THR A 646 7.21 -3.90 31.93
N ALA A 647 7.88 -2.79 31.63
CA ALA A 647 8.55 -2.60 30.34
C ALA A 647 9.93 -3.26 30.36
N ILE A 648 10.20 -4.09 29.37
CA ILE A 648 11.48 -4.75 29.16
C ILE A 648 12.08 -4.26 27.85
N GLY A 649 13.32 -3.76 27.90
CA GLY A 649 14.04 -3.28 26.74
C GLY A 649 14.64 -4.40 25.89
N ALA A 650 15.12 -4.02 24.70
CA ALA A 650 15.87 -4.92 23.81
C ALA A 650 17.21 -5.42 24.38
N ASP A 651 17.69 -4.82 25.48
CA ASP A 651 18.83 -5.27 26.27
C ASP A 651 18.47 -6.34 27.33
N GLY A 652 17.17 -6.67 27.47
CA GLY A 652 16.67 -7.59 28.50
C GLY A 652 16.46 -6.94 29.86
N LEU A 653 16.74 -5.64 29.99
CA LEU A 653 16.64 -4.92 31.26
C LEU A 653 15.27 -4.30 31.44
N ARG A 654 14.82 -4.25 32.69
CA ARG A 654 13.61 -3.52 33.06
C ARG A 654 13.83 -2.02 32.86
N LYS A 655 12.92 -1.39 32.12
CA LYS A 655 12.93 0.05 31.81
C LYS A 655 11.95 0.84 32.68
N ASP A 656 10.76 0.28 32.92
CA ASP A 656 9.70 0.93 33.69
C ASP A 656 8.76 -0.11 34.30
N ASN A 657 7.94 0.31 35.27
CA ASN A 657 6.95 -0.54 35.91
C ASN A 657 5.75 0.27 36.43
N VAL A 658 4.56 -0.30 36.34
CA VAL A 658 3.34 0.24 36.95
C VAL A 658 2.43 -0.86 37.48
N THR A 659 1.85 -0.59 38.64
CA THR A 659 0.83 -1.45 39.25
C THR A 659 -0.44 -0.63 39.42
N ARG A 660 -1.58 -1.18 38.99
CA ARG A 660 -2.90 -0.58 39.16
C ARG A 660 -3.85 -1.60 39.76
N ALA A 661 -4.39 -1.29 40.92
CA ALA A 661 -5.45 -2.10 41.52
C ALA A 661 -6.68 -2.12 40.59
N SER A 662 -7.43 -3.22 40.68
CA SER A 662 -8.65 -3.39 39.92
C SER A 662 -9.65 -2.29 40.27
N GLN A 663 -10.06 -1.55 39.24
CA GLN A 663 -11.02 -0.46 39.39
C GLN A 663 -12.44 -0.95 39.74
N GLN A 664 -12.67 -2.28 39.79
CA GLN A 664 -13.94 -2.85 40.24
C GLN A 664 -14.11 -2.79 41.77
N PHE A 665 -13.02 -2.56 42.52
CA PHE A 665 -13.01 -2.57 43.99
C PHE A 665 -12.60 -1.22 44.62
N ILE A 666 -12.50 -0.15 43.81
CA ILE A 666 -12.19 1.22 44.22
C ILE A 666 -13.43 2.09 44.00
#